data_AF-A0A1E3QRR7-F1
#
_entry.id   AF-A0A1E3QRR7-F1
#
_cell.length_a   1.000
_cell.length_b   1.000
_cell.length_c   1.000
_cell.angle_alpha   90.00
_cell.angle_beta   90.00
_cell.angle_gamma   90.00
#
_symmetry.space_group_name_H-M   'P 1'
#
loop_
_entity.id
_entity.type
_entity.pdbx_description
1 polymer ?
#
loop_
_entity_poly.entity_id
_entity_poly.type
_entity_poly.pdbx_seq_one_letter_code
_entity_poly.pdbx_strand_id
1 'polypeptide(L)'
;MDEEHVEAVDIFASPISTVAPPALFSRTTHPLLVPSGVVRSGPVQTNNFYGNMLLSDQTQPTYTHPYVVWYSNSVNNLGLALTYSPASKMVFGPDASVNPVEYFYMPAGIGSFVMGASDFDSSVAFGMKNISKFGSTLTFTATDGGYMIAPVVQGMGFVTTVYYNLIPRINSMVGFTSITGASAPKAGIQKYQITLNDASVWWMYVTIPLGQSLQFRLNGGSQIISSNSVSGCVIQLCTGVNGAYDGAAGCYATDASISATVSGSTATYSLNYSVSGTSNTNTTMLFALPHHVESFVSSMAASKTSISLQTPSKGIATGYLTNTFTMTELLPTTIGFAPWTSITANPAGYSTAALAAIQAAAASEANDDVASLSNVDSMYVSGKILDKYAYVLWVVMYLLEDRTTAAMLLAKMKTAIERFSNNTQQTPLVYDITWGGIRSGSNDSTADYGNPYYNDHHFHYGYHIHAAAIVAKVDMDLGGTWLIQVSPWVQSLVRDVANPSSLDTYFPVFRSFDFFHGHSWAHGLFAAADGKDQESSSEDYNFSYAMKIWATVTGDTNMEARANLMLAIQKRAMNLYYLLADSNTVQPANFIQNKVAGILFENKLDHTTYFGTNLEYIQGIHMLPITPVSSFIRGPTFVQQEWDEKLASIVGGLTSGWRGILMLNSALFDPQLGFQFFNGSSYNSEYLDNGMSLTWSLVYTAGVGGST
;
A
#
# COMPACT_ATOMS: atom_id res chain seq x y z
N MET A 1 10.40 -29.27 -25.87
CA MET A 1 9.21 -29.04 -26.71
C MET A 1 8.95 -27.56 -26.57
N ASP A 2 9.08 -26.83 -27.68
CA ASP A 2 9.42 -25.41 -27.75
C ASP A 2 8.51 -24.51 -26.89
N GLU A 3 9.12 -23.70 -26.01
CA GLU A 3 8.45 -22.62 -25.29
C GLU A 3 8.10 -21.52 -26.29
N GLU A 4 6.87 -21.56 -26.81
CA GLU A 4 6.25 -20.42 -27.46
C GLU A 4 6.12 -19.29 -26.44
N HIS A 5 7.05 -18.33 -26.49
CA HIS A 5 6.96 -17.07 -25.74
C HIS A 5 5.79 -16.25 -26.27
N VAL A 6 4.59 -16.52 -25.77
CA VAL A 6 3.46 -15.62 -25.90
C VAL A 6 3.76 -14.42 -24.99
N GLU A 7 4.15 -13.29 -25.58
CA GLU A 7 4.18 -12.00 -24.88
C GLU A 7 2.80 -11.77 -24.24
N ALA A 8 2.75 -11.58 -22.93
CA ALA A 8 1.49 -11.31 -22.26
C ALA A 8 0.90 -9.98 -22.77
N VAL A 9 -0.24 -10.07 -23.45
CA VAL A 9 -1.18 -8.96 -23.66
C VAL A 9 -1.53 -8.41 -22.28
N ASP A 10 -1.21 -7.14 -22.01
CA ASP A 10 -1.32 -6.42 -20.72
C ASP A 10 -1.97 -7.21 -19.56
N ILE A 11 -1.18 -7.54 -18.54
CA ILE A 11 -1.61 -8.39 -17.41
C ILE A 11 -2.73 -7.77 -16.57
N PHE A 12 -3.09 -6.49 -16.76
CA PHE A 12 -4.23 -5.83 -16.10
C PHE A 12 -5.48 -5.74 -16.98
N ALA A 13 -5.43 -6.13 -18.25
CA ALA A 13 -6.54 -5.98 -19.18
C ALA A 13 -7.75 -6.85 -18.81
N SER A 14 -7.53 -8.01 -18.17
CA SER A 14 -8.59 -8.95 -17.79
C SER A 14 -8.86 -8.93 -16.28
N PRO A 15 -10.14 -8.92 -15.85
CA PRO A 15 -10.50 -9.12 -14.46
C PRO A 15 -10.21 -10.57 -14.03
N ILE A 16 -10.11 -10.79 -12.72
CA ILE A 16 -10.07 -12.17 -12.16
C ILE A 16 -11.41 -12.86 -12.44
N SER A 17 -12.51 -12.16 -12.22
CA SER A 17 -13.86 -12.62 -12.53
C SER A 17 -14.81 -11.41 -12.54
N THR A 18 -15.87 -11.49 -13.34
CA THR A 18 -16.99 -10.54 -13.32
C THR A 18 -18.24 -11.14 -12.69
N VAL A 19 -18.14 -12.35 -12.13
CA VAL A 19 -19.26 -13.05 -11.50
C VAL A 19 -19.62 -12.36 -10.18
N ALA A 20 -20.92 -12.26 -9.88
CA ALA A 20 -21.39 -11.74 -8.61
C ALA A 20 -20.77 -12.52 -7.43
N PRO A 21 -20.43 -11.84 -6.31
CA PRO A 21 -20.00 -12.52 -5.09
C PRO A 21 -20.98 -13.64 -4.71
N PRO A 22 -20.52 -14.83 -4.27
CA PRO A 22 -21.37 -15.95 -3.91
C PRO A 22 -22.52 -15.57 -2.96
N ALA A 23 -23.69 -16.19 -3.14
CA ALA A 23 -24.90 -15.89 -2.34
C ALA A 23 -24.74 -16.16 -0.82
N LEU A 24 -23.75 -16.97 -0.43
CA LEU A 24 -23.39 -17.24 0.97
C LEU A 24 -22.98 -15.98 1.75
N PHE A 25 -22.44 -14.96 1.07
CA PHE A 25 -22.18 -13.67 1.69
C PHE A 25 -23.47 -12.87 1.74
N SER A 26 -24.13 -12.76 2.89
CA SER A 26 -25.33 -11.92 3.00
C SER A 26 -25.04 -10.48 2.52
N ARG A 27 -25.95 -9.89 1.75
CA ARG A 27 -25.79 -8.52 1.22
C ARG A 27 -26.23 -7.55 2.31
N THR A 28 -25.36 -6.63 2.70
CA THR A 28 -25.63 -5.70 3.80
C THR A 28 -25.29 -4.26 3.42
N THR A 29 -26.02 -3.31 3.98
CA THR A 29 -25.64 -1.89 3.92
C THR A 29 -24.65 -1.62 5.04
N HIS A 30 -23.53 -0.98 4.72
CA HIS A 30 -22.53 -0.60 5.70
C HIS A 30 -23.09 0.45 6.67
N PRO A 31 -22.78 0.38 7.98
CA PRO A 31 -23.22 1.39 8.94
C PRO A 31 -22.66 2.79 8.62
N LEU A 32 -21.42 2.86 8.13
CA LEU A 32 -20.84 4.08 7.58
C LEU A 32 -21.23 4.25 6.11
N LEU A 33 -22.07 5.24 5.82
CA LEU A 33 -22.51 5.56 4.46
C LEU A 33 -21.50 6.44 3.74
N VAL A 34 -21.46 6.32 2.40
CA VAL A 34 -20.69 7.25 1.56
C VAL A 34 -21.37 8.64 1.60
N PRO A 35 -20.61 9.74 1.76
CA PRO A 35 -21.17 11.08 1.83
C PRO A 35 -22.04 11.44 0.62
N SER A 36 -23.13 12.17 0.83
CA SER A 36 -24.13 12.47 -0.21
C SER A 36 -23.60 13.32 -1.37
N GLY A 37 -22.52 14.09 -1.16
CA GLY A 37 -21.84 14.86 -2.20
C GLY A 37 -20.97 14.02 -3.15
N VAL A 38 -20.88 12.70 -2.94
CA VAL A 38 -20.04 11.80 -3.74
C VAL A 38 -20.85 11.17 -4.87
N VAL A 39 -20.43 11.43 -6.12
CA VAL A 39 -20.97 10.81 -7.33
C VAL A 39 -20.20 9.54 -7.65
N ARG A 40 -20.92 8.41 -7.74
CA ARG A 40 -20.34 7.07 -7.98
C ARG A 40 -21.23 6.22 -8.88
N SER A 41 -20.61 5.31 -9.63
CA SER A 41 -21.28 4.35 -10.52
C SER A 41 -20.94 2.89 -10.20
N GLY A 42 -20.22 2.63 -9.10
CA GLY A 42 -19.68 1.32 -8.74
C GLY A 42 -19.07 1.31 -7.33
N PRO A 43 -18.22 0.30 -7.03
CA PRO A 43 -17.56 0.17 -5.74
C PRO A 43 -16.66 1.38 -5.47
N VAL A 44 -16.51 1.72 -4.19
CA VAL A 44 -15.76 2.91 -3.74
C VAL A 44 -14.52 2.44 -3.00
N GLN A 45 -13.41 3.11 -3.27
CA GLN A 45 -12.14 2.83 -2.59
C GLN A 45 -12.23 3.10 -1.08
N THR A 46 -11.58 2.23 -0.30
CA THR A 46 -11.59 2.29 1.18
C THR A 46 -10.19 2.57 1.75
N ASN A 47 -9.15 1.97 1.16
CA ASN A 47 -7.75 2.06 1.59
C ASN A 47 -6.92 2.90 0.59
N ASN A 48 -7.44 4.08 0.22
CA ASN A 48 -6.83 4.94 -0.80
C ASN A 48 -6.51 6.35 -0.26
N PHE A 49 -5.56 7.05 -0.90
CA PHE A 49 -4.96 8.30 -0.41
C PHE A 49 -5.97 9.44 -0.15
N TYR A 50 -7.07 9.51 -0.91
CA TYR A 50 -8.14 10.50 -0.71
C TYR A 50 -9.22 10.04 0.29
N GLY A 51 -9.03 8.90 0.96
CA GLY A 51 -10.03 8.28 1.83
C GLY A 51 -10.56 9.22 2.91
N ASN A 52 -9.72 10.09 3.46
CA ASN A 52 -10.12 11.12 4.43
C ASN A 52 -11.25 12.04 3.93
N MET A 53 -11.31 12.33 2.63
CA MET A 53 -12.37 13.15 2.02
C MET A 53 -13.69 12.41 1.81
N LEU A 54 -13.73 11.10 2.09
CA LEU A 54 -14.93 10.25 2.08
C LEU A 54 -15.45 9.96 3.49
N LEU A 55 -14.83 10.52 4.54
CA LEU A 55 -15.04 10.12 5.92
C LEU A 55 -15.27 11.34 6.83
N SER A 56 -15.93 11.11 7.96
CA SER A 56 -16.15 12.10 9.02
C SER A 56 -16.70 13.44 8.46
N ASP A 57 -16.08 14.57 8.81
CA ASP A 57 -16.44 15.90 8.30
C ASP A 57 -15.73 16.27 6.99
N GLN A 58 -14.99 15.32 6.41
CA GLN A 58 -14.24 15.43 5.15
C GLN A 58 -13.10 16.46 5.18
N THR A 59 -12.68 16.93 6.37
CA THR A 59 -11.66 18.00 6.52
C THR A 59 -10.24 17.48 6.75
N GLN A 60 -10.06 16.20 7.01
CA GLN A 60 -8.73 15.62 7.24
C GLN A 60 -7.86 15.64 5.96
N PRO A 61 -6.53 15.70 6.09
CA PRO A 61 -5.62 15.82 4.94
C PRO A 61 -5.62 14.63 3.98
N THR A 62 -5.42 14.93 2.69
CA THR A 62 -5.15 13.98 1.62
C THR A 62 -3.72 14.17 1.13
N TYR A 63 -2.93 13.10 1.14
CA TYR A 63 -1.49 13.14 0.90
C TYR A 63 -1.13 12.73 -0.53
N THR A 64 -1.25 13.67 -1.47
CA THR A 64 -0.93 13.38 -2.88
C THR A 64 0.56 13.15 -3.15
N HIS A 65 1.45 13.64 -2.26
CA HIS A 65 2.90 13.61 -2.37
C HIS A 65 3.43 14.34 -3.63
N PRO A 66 4.24 15.42 -3.50
CA PRO A 66 4.74 16.02 -2.26
C PRO A 66 3.75 16.99 -1.59
N TYR A 67 2.65 17.35 -2.28
CA TYR A 67 1.65 18.26 -1.74
C TYR A 67 0.66 17.54 -0.83
N VAL A 68 0.18 18.28 0.16
CA VAL A 68 -0.92 17.87 1.05
C VAL A 68 -2.07 18.84 0.84
N VAL A 69 -3.28 18.29 0.64
CA VAL A 69 -4.49 19.07 0.36
C VAL A 69 -5.65 18.64 1.23
N TRP A 70 -6.56 19.54 1.56
CA TRP A 70 -7.77 19.20 2.33
C TRP A 70 -8.94 20.13 2.02
N TYR A 71 -10.15 19.69 2.34
CA TYR A 71 -11.30 20.58 2.36
C TYR A 71 -11.23 21.46 3.61
N SER A 72 -11.05 22.76 3.41
CA SER A 72 -11.18 23.73 4.49
C SER A 72 -12.59 24.30 4.50
N ASN A 73 -13.32 24.03 5.59
CA ASN A 73 -14.68 24.50 5.84
C ASN A 73 -14.73 25.72 6.80
N SER A 74 -13.57 26.30 7.12
CA SER A 74 -13.46 27.47 8.00
C SER A 74 -14.01 28.72 7.32
N VAL A 75 -14.82 29.53 8.01
CA VAL A 75 -15.54 30.72 7.47
C VAL A 75 -14.65 31.65 6.64
N ASN A 76 -13.43 31.93 7.10
CA ASN A 76 -12.49 32.83 6.42
C ASN A 76 -11.55 32.12 5.44
N ASN A 77 -11.68 30.80 5.28
CA ASN A 77 -10.79 29.93 4.51
C ASN A 77 -11.61 28.80 3.86
N LEU A 78 -12.68 29.15 3.14
CA LEU A 78 -13.52 28.16 2.46
C LEU A 78 -12.91 27.78 1.11
N GLY A 79 -12.63 26.48 0.90
CA GLY A 79 -12.15 25.95 -0.37
C GLY A 79 -11.17 24.79 -0.22
N LEU A 80 -10.33 24.61 -1.25
CA LEU A 80 -9.25 23.63 -1.24
C LEU A 80 -8.02 24.24 -0.56
N ALA A 81 -7.70 23.79 0.64
CA ALA A 81 -6.46 24.13 1.29
C ALA A 81 -5.31 23.27 0.75
N LEU A 82 -4.12 23.86 0.65
CA LEU A 82 -2.90 23.17 0.23
C LEU A 82 -1.70 23.62 1.06
N THR A 83 -0.78 22.70 1.26
CA THR A 83 0.51 22.99 1.90
C THR A 83 1.64 22.13 1.34
N TYR A 84 2.86 22.63 1.52
CA TYR A 84 4.10 21.93 1.28
C TYR A 84 5.08 22.28 2.41
N SER A 85 5.62 21.26 3.07
CA SER A 85 6.61 21.41 4.13
C SER A 85 7.97 20.93 3.63
N PRO A 86 8.99 21.80 3.53
CA PRO A 86 10.33 21.37 3.16
C PRO A 86 10.97 20.55 4.30
N ALA A 87 12.04 19.81 3.98
CA ALA A 87 12.75 18.97 4.95
C ALA A 87 13.16 19.70 6.25
N SER A 88 13.48 20.99 6.17
CA SER A 88 13.81 21.82 7.35
C SER A 88 12.65 22.05 8.33
N LYS A 89 11.43 21.65 7.98
CA LYS A 89 10.23 21.71 8.84
C LYS A 89 9.83 20.36 9.41
N MET A 90 10.55 19.29 9.07
CA MET A 90 10.32 17.96 9.65
C MET A 90 10.43 18.04 11.17
N VAL A 91 9.47 17.44 11.87
CA VAL A 91 9.47 17.37 13.33
C VAL A 91 9.90 15.98 13.73
N PHE A 92 10.83 15.89 14.68
CA PHE A 92 11.32 14.66 15.26
C PHE A 92 10.90 14.57 16.72
N GLY A 93 10.55 13.38 17.19
CA GLY A 93 10.13 13.19 18.57
C GLY A 93 10.29 11.76 19.10
N PRO A 94 9.91 11.55 20.38
CA PRO A 94 9.44 12.57 21.32
C PRO A 94 10.55 13.53 21.79
N ASP A 95 11.80 13.11 21.73
CA ASP A 95 12.98 13.95 21.99
C ASP A 95 13.87 13.99 20.75
N ALA A 96 13.91 15.16 20.10
CA ALA A 96 14.70 15.39 18.89
C ALA A 96 16.23 15.32 19.10
N SER A 97 16.69 15.27 20.36
CA SER A 97 18.12 15.14 20.69
C SER A 97 18.62 13.70 20.75
N VAL A 98 17.70 12.72 20.81
CA VAL A 98 18.03 11.29 20.80
C VAL A 98 18.33 10.82 19.37
N ASN A 99 19.25 9.88 19.23
CA ASN A 99 19.55 9.22 17.97
C ASN A 99 19.67 7.70 18.21
N PRO A 100 18.78 6.87 17.62
CA PRO A 100 17.67 7.27 16.74
C PRO A 100 16.49 7.94 17.47
N VAL A 101 15.76 8.78 16.75
CA VAL A 101 14.45 9.32 17.16
C VAL A 101 13.36 8.26 16.98
N GLU A 102 12.30 8.31 17.78
CA GLU A 102 11.19 7.34 17.73
C GLU A 102 10.28 7.58 16.53
N TYR A 103 9.97 8.84 16.24
CA TYR A 103 9.14 9.20 15.10
C TYR A 103 9.60 10.49 14.43
N PHE A 104 9.17 10.67 13.19
CA PHE A 104 9.17 11.96 12.52
C PHE A 104 7.91 12.15 11.70
N TYR A 105 7.49 13.40 11.53
CA TYR A 105 6.35 13.74 10.69
C TYR A 105 6.55 15.10 10.00
N MET A 106 5.75 15.37 8.96
CA MET A 106 5.64 16.71 8.39
C MET A 106 4.45 17.46 8.98
N PRO A 107 4.64 18.70 9.47
CA PRO A 107 3.52 19.54 9.86
C PRO A 107 2.53 19.70 8.70
N ALA A 108 1.30 19.26 8.95
CA ALA A 108 0.13 19.47 8.11
C ALA A 108 -0.86 20.39 8.84
N GLY A 109 -1.83 20.97 8.11
CA GLY A 109 -2.92 21.76 8.71
C GLY A 109 -2.73 23.29 8.72
N ILE A 110 -1.54 23.81 8.38
CA ILE A 110 -1.37 25.24 8.04
C ILE A 110 -1.46 25.39 6.52
N GLY A 111 -2.57 25.96 6.05
CA GLY A 111 -2.82 26.22 4.64
C GLY A 111 -1.91 27.34 4.13
N SER A 112 -0.85 26.96 3.41
CA SER A 112 -0.04 27.91 2.63
C SER A 112 -0.95 28.70 1.69
N PHE A 113 -1.92 28.01 1.09
CA PHE A 113 -3.01 28.61 0.32
C PHE A 113 -4.32 27.89 0.61
N VAL A 114 -5.42 28.62 0.44
CA VAL A 114 -6.78 28.09 0.37
C VAL A 114 -7.43 28.64 -0.88
N MET A 115 -7.52 27.79 -1.90
CA MET A 115 -8.12 28.13 -3.20
C MET A 115 -9.64 28.04 -3.08
N GLY A 116 -10.31 29.19 -3.10
CA GLY A 116 -11.75 29.31 -3.03
C GLY A 116 -12.27 30.36 -4.00
N ALA A 117 -13.47 30.88 -3.72
CA ALA A 117 -14.11 31.94 -4.49
C ALA A 117 -14.77 32.97 -3.58
N SER A 118 -14.93 34.19 -4.07
CA SER A 118 -15.62 35.27 -3.34
C SER A 118 -17.10 34.94 -3.08
N ASP A 119 -17.67 34.12 -3.96
CA ASP A 119 -19.04 33.65 -3.97
C ASP A 119 -19.29 32.50 -2.96
N PHE A 120 -18.23 31.98 -2.33
CA PHE A 120 -18.37 30.94 -1.29
C PHE A 120 -18.72 31.54 0.07
N ASP A 121 -19.77 30.98 0.68
CA ASP A 121 -20.17 31.17 2.08
C ASP A 121 -20.27 29.81 2.81
N SER A 122 -20.76 29.81 4.05
CA SER A 122 -20.88 28.60 4.88
C SER A 122 -21.77 27.48 4.28
N SER A 123 -22.48 27.76 3.19
CA SER A 123 -23.38 26.84 2.49
C SER A 123 -22.73 26.20 1.25
N VAL A 124 -21.45 26.47 0.98
CA VAL A 124 -20.72 25.83 -0.14
C VAL A 124 -20.81 24.30 -0.03
N ALA A 125 -21.28 23.66 -1.09
CA ALA A 125 -21.41 22.21 -1.12
C ALA A 125 -20.09 21.58 -1.58
N PHE A 126 -19.46 20.80 -0.70
CA PHE A 126 -18.33 19.94 -1.04
C PHE A 126 -18.82 18.60 -1.58
N GLY A 127 -18.13 18.07 -2.58
CA GLY A 127 -18.44 16.79 -3.19
C GLY A 127 -17.24 16.21 -3.94
N MET A 128 -17.42 14.99 -4.44
CA MET A 128 -16.40 14.27 -5.20
C MET A 128 -17.04 13.56 -6.39
N LYS A 129 -16.30 13.44 -7.49
CA LYS A 129 -16.68 12.66 -8.68
C LYS A 129 -15.45 12.02 -9.30
N ASN A 130 -15.67 11.17 -10.31
CA ASN A 130 -14.59 10.47 -11.03
C ASN A 130 -13.64 9.75 -10.05
N ILE A 131 -14.20 8.99 -9.12
CA ILE A 131 -13.44 8.28 -8.09
C ILE A 131 -12.84 7.02 -8.70
N SER A 132 -11.52 6.98 -8.85
CA SER A 132 -10.74 5.86 -9.38
C SER A 132 -9.68 5.41 -8.36
N LYS A 133 -8.90 4.36 -8.65
CA LYS A 133 -7.76 4.00 -7.80
C LYS A 133 -6.70 5.11 -7.74
N PHE A 134 -6.46 5.84 -8.82
CA PHE A 134 -5.32 6.75 -8.93
C PHE A 134 -5.68 8.23 -8.75
N GLY A 135 -6.97 8.57 -8.77
CA GLY A 135 -7.40 9.95 -8.66
C GLY A 135 -8.86 10.13 -8.28
N SER A 136 -9.18 11.38 -7.95
CA SER A 136 -10.55 11.85 -7.78
C SER A 136 -10.65 13.32 -8.19
N THR A 137 -11.85 13.78 -8.52
CA THR A 137 -12.12 15.21 -8.73
C THR A 137 -12.99 15.73 -7.61
N LEU A 138 -12.44 16.66 -6.82
CA LEU A 138 -13.17 17.40 -5.81
C LEU A 138 -14.05 18.47 -6.47
N THR A 139 -15.20 18.74 -5.88
CA THR A 139 -16.16 19.75 -6.37
C THR A 139 -16.60 20.66 -5.23
N PHE A 140 -16.65 21.96 -5.50
CA PHE A 140 -17.10 22.99 -4.57
C PHE A 140 -18.15 23.83 -5.29
N THR A 141 -19.40 23.79 -4.83
CA THR A 141 -20.52 24.44 -5.51
C THR A 141 -21.11 25.54 -4.63
N ALA A 142 -21.13 26.77 -5.15
CA ALA A 142 -21.78 27.91 -4.52
C ALA A 142 -23.31 27.81 -4.64
N THR A 143 -24.03 28.59 -3.83
CA THR A 143 -25.49 28.59 -3.78
C THR A 143 -26.15 29.12 -5.06
N ASP A 144 -25.45 29.96 -5.80
CA ASP A 144 -25.88 30.51 -7.09
C ASP A 144 -25.59 29.59 -8.29
N GLY A 145 -25.00 28.42 -8.05
CA GLY A 145 -24.66 27.42 -9.05
C GLY A 145 -23.28 27.58 -9.69
N GLY A 146 -22.51 28.62 -9.36
CA GLY A 146 -21.09 28.70 -9.69
C GLY A 146 -20.32 27.55 -9.01
N TYR A 147 -19.30 26.99 -9.67
CA TYR A 147 -18.58 25.85 -9.10
C TYR A 147 -17.09 25.84 -9.46
N MET A 148 -16.32 25.23 -8.56
CA MET A 148 -14.89 24.97 -8.71
C MET A 148 -14.65 23.46 -8.66
N ILE A 149 -13.78 22.95 -9.52
CA ILE A 149 -13.30 21.56 -9.44
C ILE A 149 -11.80 21.52 -9.17
N ALA A 150 -11.35 20.44 -8.53
CA ALA A 150 -9.92 20.19 -8.28
C ALA A 150 -9.60 18.70 -8.45
N PRO A 151 -8.91 18.29 -9.53
CA PRO A 151 -8.39 16.93 -9.62
C PRO A 151 -7.26 16.73 -8.61
N VAL A 152 -7.32 15.62 -7.89
CA VAL A 152 -6.26 15.15 -6.98
C VAL A 152 -5.75 13.81 -7.49
N VAL A 153 -4.45 13.74 -7.70
CA VAL A 153 -3.75 12.56 -8.24
C VAL A 153 -2.41 12.44 -7.50
N GLN A 154 -2.00 11.22 -7.16
CA GLN A 154 -0.71 11.01 -6.53
C GLN A 154 0.45 11.41 -7.46
N GLY A 155 1.44 12.13 -6.91
CA GLY A 155 2.57 12.65 -7.67
C GLY A 155 2.25 13.90 -8.48
N MET A 156 1.10 14.56 -8.29
CA MET A 156 0.77 15.76 -9.06
C MET A 156 1.81 16.87 -8.89
N GLY A 157 2.28 17.45 -10.00
CA GLY A 157 3.27 18.53 -9.99
C GLY A 157 2.71 19.91 -9.63
N PHE A 158 1.40 20.10 -9.82
CA PHE A 158 0.66 21.31 -9.49
C PHE A 158 -0.57 20.96 -8.68
N VAL A 159 -0.89 21.77 -7.67
CA VAL A 159 -2.25 21.81 -7.14
C VAL A 159 -3.08 22.65 -8.09
N THR A 160 -4.12 22.05 -8.67
CA THR A 160 -4.89 22.67 -9.76
C THR A 160 -6.35 22.83 -9.40
N THR A 161 -6.93 24.00 -9.69
CA THR A 161 -8.37 24.24 -9.63
C THR A 161 -8.88 24.83 -10.94
N VAL A 162 -10.14 24.52 -11.28
CA VAL A 162 -10.83 25.06 -12.45
C VAL A 162 -12.13 25.71 -12.03
N TYR A 163 -12.32 26.97 -12.41
CA TYR A 163 -13.44 27.81 -11.96
C TYR A 163 -14.49 28.00 -13.05
N TYR A 164 -15.76 27.89 -12.67
CA TYR A 164 -16.92 28.06 -13.54
C TYR A 164 -17.91 29.05 -12.92
N ASN A 165 -18.02 30.23 -13.54
CA ASN A 165 -18.89 31.32 -13.11
C ASN A 165 -18.63 31.77 -11.66
N LEU A 166 -17.36 31.83 -11.25
CA LEU A 166 -16.94 32.24 -9.91
C LEU A 166 -15.91 33.39 -9.99
N ILE A 167 -15.77 34.15 -8.92
CA ILE A 167 -14.69 35.12 -8.70
C ILE A 167 -13.59 34.44 -7.85
N PRO A 168 -12.51 33.91 -8.46
CA PRO A 168 -11.41 33.30 -7.71
C PRO A 168 -10.90 34.16 -6.56
N ARG A 169 -10.80 33.54 -5.38
CA ARG A 169 -10.25 34.13 -4.16
C ARG A 169 -9.33 33.10 -3.50
N ILE A 170 -8.06 33.44 -3.36
CA ILE A 170 -7.05 32.58 -2.74
C ILE A 170 -6.66 33.20 -1.41
N ASN A 171 -6.90 32.50 -0.31
CA ASN A 171 -6.52 32.93 1.02
C ASN A 171 -5.21 32.27 1.45
N SER A 172 -4.58 32.77 2.51
CA SER A 172 -3.42 32.12 3.14
C SER A 172 -3.50 32.23 4.66
N MET A 173 -3.28 31.12 5.36
CA MET A 173 -3.15 31.10 6.82
C MET A 173 -1.78 31.63 7.27
N VAL A 174 -0.79 31.63 6.38
CA VAL A 174 0.54 32.23 6.59
C VAL A 174 0.51 33.74 6.29
N GLY A 175 -0.30 34.12 5.30
CA GLY A 175 -0.41 35.48 4.78
C GLY A 175 0.57 35.77 3.65
N PHE A 176 0.25 36.79 2.85
CA PHE A 176 0.99 37.18 1.66
C PHE A 176 1.86 38.41 1.92
N THR A 177 3.14 38.31 1.55
CA THR A 177 4.03 39.47 1.44
C THR A 177 3.87 40.16 0.10
N SER A 178 3.81 39.40 -1.00
CA SER A 178 3.66 39.98 -2.35
C SER A 178 3.11 38.98 -3.37
N ILE A 179 2.44 39.52 -4.39
CA ILE A 179 2.18 38.86 -5.67
C ILE A 179 2.75 39.75 -6.79
N THR A 180 3.64 39.18 -7.60
CA THR A 180 4.30 39.93 -8.68
C THR A 180 4.13 39.20 -10.00
N GLY A 181 3.66 39.91 -11.04
CA GLY A 181 3.56 39.35 -12.39
C GLY A 181 4.95 38.99 -12.94
N ALA A 182 5.04 37.83 -13.58
CA ALA A 182 6.26 37.33 -14.23
C ALA A 182 6.00 37.05 -15.72
N SER A 183 7.08 36.82 -16.47
CA SER A 183 6.99 36.51 -17.89
C SER A 183 6.11 35.28 -18.14
N ALA A 184 5.05 35.46 -18.94
CA ALA A 184 4.15 34.40 -19.31
C ALA A 184 4.90 33.28 -20.07
N PRO A 185 4.66 31.99 -19.73
CA PRO A 185 5.32 30.87 -20.42
C PRO A 185 4.78 30.65 -21.84
N LYS A 186 3.53 31.06 -22.11
CA LYS A 186 2.92 31.06 -23.44
C LYS A 186 1.69 31.99 -23.48
N ALA A 187 1.20 32.28 -24.69
CA ALA A 187 -0.03 33.05 -24.87
C ALA A 187 -1.22 32.37 -24.16
N GLY A 188 -2.07 33.18 -23.53
CA GLY A 188 -3.24 32.71 -22.76
C GLY A 188 -2.94 32.26 -21.33
N ILE A 189 -1.66 32.25 -20.91
CA ILE A 189 -1.27 31.99 -19.53
C ILE A 189 -0.68 33.25 -18.90
N GLN A 190 -1.18 33.62 -17.72
CA GLN A 190 -0.52 34.58 -16.84
C GLN A 190 0.31 33.83 -15.80
N LYS A 191 1.43 34.43 -15.40
CA LYS A 191 2.35 33.86 -14.41
C LYS A 191 2.59 34.87 -13.31
N TYR A 192 2.56 34.40 -12.07
CA TYR A 192 2.84 35.22 -10.89
C TYR A 192 3.81 34.51 -9.96
N GLN A 193 4.72 35.28 -9.37
CA GLN A 193 5.49 34.87 -8.20
C GLN A 193 4.74 35.33 -6.94
N ILE A 194 4.52 34.43 -6.00
CA ILE A 194 3.90 34.73 -4.71
C ILE A 194 4.93 34.49 -3.62
N THR A 195 5.06 35.44 -2.70
CA THR A 195 5.88 35.32 -1.49
C THR A 195 4.98 35.37 -0.28
N LEU A 196 5.06 34.35 0.59
CA LEU A 196 4.34 34.31 1.85
C LEU A 196 5.13 34.98 2.98
N ASN A 197 4.48 35.27 4.11
CA ASN A 197 5.13 35.91 5.26
C ASN A 197 6.23 35.08 5.93
N ASP A 198 6.27 33.77 5.68
CA ASP A 198 7.36 32.88 6.10
C ASP A 198 8.54 32.85 5.11
N ALA A 199 8.54 33.76 4.13
CA ALA A 199 9.48 33.89 3.04
C ALA A 199 9.46 32.75 2.01
N SER A 200 8.52 31.80 2.10
CA SER A 200 8.35 30.78 1.06
C SER A 200 7.89 31.40 -0.27
N VAL A 201 8.42 30.87 -1.37
CA VAL A 201 8.14 31.34 -2.73
C VAL A 201 7.37 30.27 -3.49
N TRP A 202 6.29 30.72 -4.13
CA TRP A 202 5.39 29.91 -4.93
C TRP A 202 5.17 30.54 -6.30
N TRP A 203 4.81 29.71 -7.27
CA TRP A 203 4.46 30.12 -8.62
C TRP A 203 2.99 29.83 -8.86
N MET A 204 2.29 30.80 -9.42
CA MET A 204 0.90 30.68 -9.84
C MET A 204 0.81 30.86 -11.35
N TYR A 205 0.23 29.87 -12.01
CA TYR A 205 -0.10 29.92 -13.43
C TYR A 205 -1.61 30.00 -13.59
N VAL A 206 -2.07 30.93 -14.43
CA VAL A 206 -3.49 31.16 -14.69
C VAL A 206 -3.73 31.01 -16.18
N THR A 207 -4.41 29.94 -16.58
CA THR A 207 -4.84 29.75 -17.97
C THR A 207 -6.23 30.35 -18.14
N ILE A 208 -6.30 31.44 -18.91
CA ILE A 208 -7.53 32.20 -19.13
C ILE A 208 -8.18 31.74 -20.45
N PRO A 209 -9.46 31.34 -20.43
CA PRO A 209 -10.17 30.96 -21.65
C PRO A 209 -10.28 32.11 -22.66
N LEU A 210 -10.33 31.76 -23.95
CA LEU A 210 -10.41 32.73 -25.04
C LEU A 210 -11.61 33.67 -24.86
N GLY A 211 -11.39 34.97 -25.05
CA GLY A 211 -12.42 35.99 -24.94
C GLY A 211 -12.71 36.47 -23.51
N GLN A 212 -12.04 35.91 -22.50
CA GLN A 212 -12.09 36.39 -21.12
C GLN A 212 -10.78 37.09 -20.72
N SER A 213 -10.85 37.95 -19.72
CA SER A 213 -9.70 38.61 -19.11
C SER A 213 -9.83 38.58 -17.60
N LEU A 214 -8.71 38.37 -16.93
CA LEU A 214 -8.64 38.30 -15.48
C LEU A 214 -7.35 38.95 -15.00
N GLN A 215 -7.41 39.68 -13.89
CA GLN A 215 -6.25 40.22 -13.20
C GLN A 215 -6.32 39.84 -11.72
N PHE A 216 -5.18 39.55 -11.11
CA PHE A 216 -5.09 39.23 -9.69
C PHE A 216 -4.40 40.36 -8.92
N ARG A 217 -4.91 40.65 -7.73
CA ARG A 217 -4.29 41.61 -6.81
C ARG A 217 -4.36 41.10 -5.37
N LEU A 218 -3.49 41.64 -4.52
CA LEU A 218 -3.67 41.52 -3.09
C LEU A 218 -4.91 42.28 -2.63
N ASN A 219 -5.64 41.68 -1.70
CA ASN A 219 -6.74 42.29 -0.98
C ASN A 219 -6.46 42.15 0.52
N GLY A 220 -5.80 43.15 1.11
CA GLY A 220 -5.20 43.03 2.44
C GLY A 220 -3.98 42.08 2.44
N GLY A 221 -3.58 41.62 3.63
CA GLY A 221 -2.39 40.79 3.83
C GLY A 221 -2.63 39.27 3.76
N SER A 222 -3.85 38.82 3.51
CA SER A 222 -4.21 37.40 3.59
C SER A 222 -5.01 36.87 2.40
N GLN A 223 -5.28 37.71 1.39
CA GLN A 223 -6.06 37.33 0.22
C GLN A 223 -5.45 37.82 -1.09
N ILE A 224 -5.54 36.98 -2.11
CA ILE A 224 -5.37 37.30 -3.52
C ILE A 224 -6.75 37.13 -4.17
N ILE A 225 -7.25 38.14 -4.88
CA ILE A 225 -8.57 38.13 -5.51
C ILE A 225 -8.49 38.49 -6.98
N SER A 226 -9.33 37.84 -7.80
CA SER A 226 -9.48 38.17 -9.21
C SER A 226 -10.33 39.44 -9.43
N SER A 227 -10.21 40.06 -10.60
CA SER A 227 -10.94 41.27 -10.97
C SER A 227 -12.44 41.08 -11.20
N ASN A 228 -12.87 39.88 -11.61
CA ASN A 228 -14.24 39.56 -12.02
C ASN A 228 -14.47 38.04 -12.00
N SER A 229 -15.74 37.65 -12.26
CA SER A 229 -16.13 36.25 -12.44
C SER A 229 -15.55 35.70 -13.74
N VAL A 230 -15.25 34.41 -13.76
CA VAL A 230 -14.62 33.71 -14.88
C VAL A 230 -15.19 32.29 -15.01
N SER A 231 -15.19 31.75 -16.23
CA SER A 231 -15.68 30.39 -16.49
C SER A 231 -14.72 29.60 -17.37
N GLY A 232 -14.28 28.43 -16.90
CA GLY A 232 -13.24 27.59 -17.51
C GLY A 232 -11.79 27.98 -17.16
N CYS A 233 -11.58 28.88 -16.19
CA CYS A 233 -10.23 29.33 -15.82
C CYS A 233 -9.50 28.28 -14.99
N VAL A 234 -8.28 27.92 -15.40
CA VAL A 234 -7.42 26.99 -14.67
C VAL A 234 -6.40 27.78 -13.85
N ILE A 235 -6.31 27.51 -12.55
CA ILE A 235 -5.28 28.06 -11.67
C ILE A 235 -4.42 26.90 -11.15
N GLN A 236 -3.10 27.01 -11.32
CA GLN A 236 -2.13 26.02 -10.88
C GLN A 236 -1.14 26.66 -9.92
N LEU A 237 -0.94 26.04 -8.75
CA LEU A 237 0.04 26.46 -7.74
C LEU A 237 1.13 25.40 -7.58
N CYS A 238 2.38 25.84 -7.51
CA CYS A 238 3.54 25.00 -7.22
C CYS A 238 4.66 25.76 -6.51
N THR A 239 5.63 25.03 -5.97
CA THR A 239 6.84 25.58 -5.33
C THR A 239 8.10 24.90 -5.87
N GLY A 240 9.24 25.58 -5.77
CA GLY A 240 10.53 25.12 -6.32
C GLY A 240 11.01 25.94 -7.53
N VAL A 241 11.98 25.38 -8.27
CA VAL A 241 12.67 26.06 -9.38
C VAL A 241 11.78 26.12 -10.63
N ASN A 242 11.81 27.25 -11.32
CA ASN A 242 10.74 27.71 -12.20
C ASN A 242 10.74 27.13 -13.64
N GLY A 243 11.90 26.76 -14.19
CA GLY A 243 12.06 26.51 -15.63
C GLY A 243 11.24 25.33 -16.18
N ALA A 244 11.16 24.22 -15.45
CA ALA A 244 10.38 23.06 -15.92
C ALA A 244 8.87 23.25 -15.71
N TYR A 245 8.45 23.98 -14.67
CA TYR A 245 7.03 24.31 -14.47
C TYR A 245 6.48 25.16 -15.63
N ASP A 246 7.27 26.09 -16.18
CA ASP A 246 6.88 26.85 -17.38
C ASP A 246 6.61 25.94 -18.59
N GLY A 247 7.33 24.83 -18.71
CA GLY A 247 7.14 23.84 -19.77
C GLY A 247 5.84 23.03 -19.63
N ALA A 248 5.35 22.85 -18.40
CA ALA A 248 4.14 22.09 -18.07
C ALA A 248 2.89 22.94 -17.83
N ALA A 249 3.06 24.26 -17.63
CA ALA A 249 1.95 25.17 -17.29
C ALA A 249 0.80 25.09 -18.31
N GLY A 250 -0.42 24.99 -17.78
CA GLY A 250 -1.67 24.80 -18.51
C GLY A 250 -2.07 23.34 -18.72
N CYS A 251 -1.22 22.36 -18.39
CA CYS A 251 -1.55 20.94 -18.41
C CYS A 251 -1.48 20.35 -16.99
N TYR A 252 -2.40 19.45 -16.64
CA TYR A 252 -2.47 18.83 -15.32
C TYR A 252 -3.05 17.41 -15.40
N ALA A 253 -2.62 16.54 -14.48
CA ALA A 253 -3.17 15.19 -14.35
C ALA A 253 -4.58 15.21 -13.73
N THR A 254 -5.44 14.33 -14.22
CA THR A 254 -6.82 14.16 -13.73
C THR A 254 -7.10 12.76 -13.19
N ASP A 255 -6.36 11.77 -13.68
CA ASP A 255 -6.44 10.37 -13.28
C ASP A 255 -5.17 9.63 -13.76
N ALA A 256 -5.03 8.35 -13.45
CA ALA A 256 -4.07 7.46 -14.09
C ALA A 256 -4.63 6.04 -14.29
N SER A 257 -3.99 5.26 -15.15
CA SER A 257 -4.20 3.82 -15.27
C SER A 257 -2.88 3.07 -15.16
N ILE A 258 -2.97 1.77 -14.86
CA ILE A 258 -1.82 0.88 -14.84
C ILE A 258 -1.88 -0.12 -15.99
N SER A 259 -0.73 -0.39 -16.60
CA SER A 259 -0.53 -1.43 -17.60
C SER A 259 0.81 -2.12 -17.37
N ALA A 260 0.93 -3.42 -17.65
CA ALA A 260 2.22 -4.10 -17.60
C ALA A 260 2.31 -5.26 -18.59
N THR A 261 3.53 -5.44 -19.11
CA THR A 261 3.91 -6.59 -19.94
C THR A 261 4.99 -7.38 -19.23
N VAL A 262 4.96 -8.70 -19.39
CA VAL A 262 5.94 -9.61 -18.79
C VAL A 262 6.58 -10.43 -19.89
N SER A 263 7.91 -10.48 -19.88
CA SER A 263 8.72 -11.30 -20.78
C SER A 263 9.76 -12.04 -19.94
N GLY A 264 9.60 -13.36 -19.84
CA GLY A 264 10.40 -14.19 -18.94
C GLY A 264 10.31 -13.70 -17.48
N SER A 265 11.46 -13.37 -16.90
CA SER A 265 11.57 -12.84 -15.53
C SER A 265 11.60 -11.30 -15.46
N THR A 266 11.30 -10.60 -16.55
CA THR A 266 11.30 -9.13 -16.58
C THR A 266 9.89 -8.60 -16.80
N ALA A 267 9.46 -7.67 -15.97
CA ALA A 267 8.26 -6.88 -16.21
C ALA A 267 8.64 -5.46 -16.65
N THR A 268 7.87 -4.91 -17.59
CA THR A 268 7.80 -3.48 -17.85
C THR A 268 6.39 -3.02 -17.53
N TYR A 269 6.25 -2.10 -16.59
CA TYR A 269 4.96 -1.57 -16.15
C TYR A 269 4.92 -0.06 -16.27
N SER A 270 3.72 0.51 -16.34
CA SER A 270 3.55 1.96 -16.50
C SER A 270 2.36 2.49 -15.72
N LEU A 271 2.55 3.67 -15.11
CA LEU A 271 1.47 4.53 -14.65
C LEU A 271 1.21 5.56 -15.76
N ASN A 272 0.07 5.44 -16.43
CA ASN A 272 -0.33 6.26 -17.57
C ASN A 272 -1.31 7.33 -17.10
N TYR A 273 -0.84 8.56 -16.97
CA TYR A 273 -1.63 9.67 -16.46
C TYR A 273 -2.53 10.24 -17.56
N SER A 274 -3.82 10.31 -17.25
CA SER A 274 -4.77 11.10 -18.02
C SER A 274 -4.57 12.57 -17.67
N VAL A 275 -4.47 13.42 -18.69
CA VAL A 275 -4.21 14.85 -18.53
C VAL A 275 -5.30 15.70 -19.17
N SER A 276 -5.48 16.91 -18.64
CA SER A 276 -6.35 17.95 -19.20
C SER A 276 -5.55 19.22 -19.46
N GLY A 277 -6.05 20.06 -20.37
CA GLY A 277 -5.40 21.30 -20.78
C GLY A 277 -4.24 21.08 -21.77
N THR A 278 -3.39 22.09 -21.94
CA THR A 278 -2.25 22.04 -22.87
C THR A 278 -1.04 22.75 -22.28
N SER A 279 0.16 22.30 -22.59
CA SER A 279 1.43 22.92 -22.16
C SER A 279 2.38 23.11 -23.35
N ASN A 280 3.53 23.75 -23.13
CA ASN A 280 4.54 23.94 -24.18
C ASN A 280 5.24 22.63 -24.57
N THR A 281 5.20 21.64 -23.69
CA THR A 281 5.87 20.34 -23.87
C THR A 281 4.89 19.22 -24.21
N ASN A 282 3.58 19.50 -24.27
CA ASN A 282 2.50 18.50 -24.33
C ASN A 282 2.54 17.46 -23.18
N THR A 283 3.22 17.81 -22.08
CA THR A 283 3.29 17.02 -20.85
C THR A 283 2.91 17.85 -19.63
N THR A 284 2.59 17.18 -18.52
CA THR A 284 2.47 17.81 -17.21
C THR A 284 3.74 17.58 -16.38
N MET A 285 3.85 18.28 -15.25
CA MET A 285 4.82 17.96 -14.21
C MET A 285 4.26 16.84 -13.33
N LEU A 286 5.06 15.79 -13.08
CA LEU A 286 4.78 14.71 -12.14
C LEU A 286 5.98 14.47 -11.23
N PHE A 287 5.74 14.12 -9.98
CA PHE A 287 6.75 13.76 -9.00
C PHE A 287 6.83 12.25 -8.81
N ALA A 288 8.02 11.71 -9.05
CA ALA A 288 8.35 10.31 -8.86
C ALA A 288 8.99 10.10 -7.48
N LEU A 289 8.50 9.13 -6.71
CA LEU A 289 9.12 8.69 -5.45
C LEU A 289 10.46 7.98 -5.71
N PRO A 290 11.36 7.86 -4.71
CA PRO A 290 12.66 7.20 -4.87
C PRO A 290 12.60 5.82 -5.53
N HIS A 291 11.68 4.94 -5.14
CA HIS A 291 11.59 3.61 -5.73
C HIS A 291 11.17 3.63 -7.22
N HIS A 292 10.37 4.62 -7.66
CA HIS A 292 10.09 4.83 -9.08
C HIS A 292 11.36 5.20 -9.85
N VAL A 293 12.14 6.14 -9.30
CA VAL A 293 13.37 6.61 -9.94
C VAL A 293 14.38 5.48 -10.09
N GLU A 294 14.47 4.58 -9.10
CA GLU A 294 15.34 3.40 -9.15
C GLU A 294 14.89 2.32 -10.14
N SER A 295 13.60 2.26 -10.49
CA SER A 295 13.05 1.28 -11.43
C SER A 295 12.80 1.84 -12.83
N PHE A 296 12.96 3.14 -13.05
CA PHE A 296 12.71 3.75 -14.36
C PHE A 296 13.55 3.14 -15.48
N VAL A 297 12.90 2.91 -16.62
CA VAL A 297 13.60 2.58 -17.86
C VAL A 297 14.46 3.77 -18.31
N SER A 298 15.52 3.50 -19.06
CA SER A 298 16.53 4.51 -19.43
C SER A 298 15.95 5.72 -20.18
N SER A 299 14.85 5.54 -20.94
CA SER A 299 14.19 6.63 -21.67
C SER A 299 13.59 7.70 -20.76
N MET A 300 13.28 7.39 -19.49
CA MET A 300 12.77 8.35 -18.51
C MET A 300 13.81 9.43 -18.14
N ALA A 301 15.09 9.19 -18.37
CA ALA A 301 16.13 10.18 -18.10
C ALA A 301 15.94 11.49 -18.90
N ALA A 302 15.33 11.40 -20.09
CA ALA A 302 15.09 12.56 -20.95
C ALA A 302 14.01 13.51 -20.42
N SER A 303 13.07 13.02 -19.59
CA SER A 303 12.01 13.82 -18.98
C SER A 303 12.35 14.32 -17.57
N LYS A 304 13.48 13.88 -17.00
CA LYS A 304 13.93 14.27 -15.66
C LYS A 304 14.22 15.77 -15.60
N THR A 305 13.73 16.42 -14.54
CA THR A 305 13.99 17.84 -14.27
C THR A 305 14.96 18.00 -13.10
N SER A 306 15.40 19.23 -12.85
CA SER A 306 16.19 19.58 -11.66
C SER A 306 15.34 19.85 -10.43
N ILE A 307 14.01 19.69 -10.50
CA ILE A 307 13.10 19.98 -9.40
C ILE A 307 12.98 18.75 -8.52
N SER A 308 13.13 18.93 -7.22
CA SER A 308 12.96 17.87 -6.23
C SER A 308 12.30 18.45 -4.99
N LEU A 309 11.34 17.75 -4.40
CA LEU A 309 10.59 18.19 -3.23
C LEU A 309 10.59 17.10 -2.17
N GLN A 310 10.72 17.50 -0.90
CA GLN A 310 10.60 16.58 0.22
C GLN A 310 9.18 16.04 0.29
N THR A 311 9.02 14.73 0.43
CA THR A 311 7.73 14.12 0.74
C THR A 311 7.59 13.91 2.25
N PRO A 312 6.36 13.75 2.76
CA PRO A 312 6.17 13.53 4.19
C PRO A 312 6.86 12.28 4.76
N SER A 313 6.77 11.14 4.07
CA SER A 313 7.28 9.85 4.59
C SER A 313 8.16 9.03 3.63
N LYS A 314 8.39 9.51 2.39
CA LYS A 314 9.03 8.73 1.30
C LYS A 314 10.33 9.35 0.77
N GLY A 315 10.99 10.18 1.57
CA GLY A 315 12.20 10.90 1.18
C GLY A 315 11.94 11.98 0.13
N ILE A 316 12.91 12.23 -0.76
CA ILE A 316 12.83 13.29 -1.77
C ILE A 316 12.20 12.75 -3.06
N ALA A 317 11.10 13.34 -3.51
CA ALA A 317 10.52 13.07 -4.82
C ALA A 317 11.20 13.91 -5.92
N THR A 318 11.35 13.35 -7.12
CA THR A 318 11.98 14.00 -8.28
C THR A 318 10.93 14.37 -9.32
N GLY A 319 10.99 15.59 -9.84
CA GLY A 319 10.06 16.09 -10.87
C GLY A 319 10.45 15.65 -12.29
N TYR A 320 9.46 15.23 -13.07
CA TYR A 320 9.56 14.84 -14.48
C TYR A 320 8.50 15.54 -15.33
N LEU A 321 8.87 15.93 -16.54
CA LEU A 321 7.95 16.41 -17.58
C LEU A 321 7.49 15.22 -18.42
N THR A 322 6.38 14.61 -18.00
CA THR A 322 5.86 13.39 -18.63
C THR A 322 4.37 13.21 -18.34
N ASN A 323 3.71 12.37 -19.14
CA ASN A 323 2.37 11.86 -18.86
C ASN A 323 2.39 10.37 -18.51
N THR A 324 3.57 9.74 -18.51
CA THR A 324 3.73 8.34 -18.18
C THR A 324 4.99 8.14 -17.35
N PHE A 325 4.88 7.33 -16.30
CA PHE A 325 6.02 6.72 -15.64
C PHE A 325 6.15 5.29 -16.15
N THR A 326 7.31 4.95 -16.71
CA THR A 326 7.61 3.58 -17.17
C THR A 326 8.78 3.02 -16.37
N MET A 327 8.55 1.85 -15.78
CA MET A 327 9.46 1.19 -14.86
C MET A 327 9.70 -0.25 -15.31
N THR A 328 10.77 -0.85 -14.83
CA THR A 328 11.09 -2.26 -15.02
C THR A 328 11.45 -2.94 -13.71
N GLU A 329 11.05 -4.20 -13.57
CA GLU A 329 11.37 -5.03 -12.41
C GLU A 329 11.83 -6.42 -12.84
N LEU A 330 12.72 -7.00 -12.04
CA LEU A 330 13.03 -8.43 -12.09
C LEU A 330 12.06 -9.18 -11.18
N LEU A 331 11.31 -10.10 -11.78
CA LEU A 331 10.26 -10.85 -11.14
C LEU A 331 10.80 -12.08 -10.40
N PRO A 332 10.30 -12.39 -9.19
CA PRO A 332 10.69 -13.57 -8.41
C PRO A 332 10.02 -14.85 -8.93
N THR A 333 10.16 -15.16 -10.23
CA THR A 333 9.43 -16.27 -10.88
C THR A 333 9.73 -17.64 -10.26
N THR A 334 10.94 -17.85 -9.74
CA THR A 334 11.38 -19.14 -9.19
C THR A 334 10.92 -19.42 -7.76
N ILE A 335 10.37 -18.45 -7.04
CA ILE A 335 9.93 -18.63 -5.65
C ILE A 335 8.58 -19.34 -5.64
N GLY A 336 8.55 -20.60 -5.19
CA GLY A 336 7.34 -21.41 -5.05
C GLY A 336 7.10 -21.80 -3.59
N PHE A 337 6.55 -22.99 -3.38
CA PHE A 337 6.17 -23.51 -2.05
C PHE A 337 7.35 -23.90 -1.15
N ALA A 338 8.44 -24.39 -1.75
CA ALA A 338 9.58 -24.91 -0.99
C ALA A 338 10.39 -23.77 -0.33
N PRO A 339 11.13 -24.04 0.75
CA PRO A 339 12.06 -23.07 1.33
C PRO A 339 12.96 -22.45 0.26
N TRP A 340 13.11 -21.13 0.31
CA TRP A 340 13.89 -20.36 -0.64
C TRP A 340 14.72 -19.32 0.10
N THR A 341 15.93 -19.07 -0.39
CA THR A 341 16.86 -18.09 0.20
C THR A 341 17.62 -17.30 -0.87
N SER A 342 17.95 -16.06 -0.54
CA SER A 342 18.84 -15.19 -1.33
C SER A 342 20.33 -15.34 -0.95
N ILE A 343 20.67 -16.20 0.02
CA ILE A 343 22.05 -16.50 0.42
C ILE A 343 22.74 -17.31 -0.70
N THR A 344 23.85 -16.80 -1.23
CA THR A 344 24.53 -17.35 -2.42
C THR A 344 25.41 -18.58 -2.17
N ALA A 345 25.78 -18.86 -0.91
CA ALA A 345 26.82 -19.83 -0.55
C ALA A 345 26.33 -20.99 0.34
N ASN A 346 25.06 -21.40 0.23
CA ASN A 346 24.53 -22.47 1.07
C ASN A 346 24.17 -23.75 0.29
N PRO A 347 24.75 -24.93 0.62
CA PRO A 347 24.26 -26.20 0.07
C PRO A 347 22.82 -26.43 0.56
N ALA A 348 21.85 -26.17 -0.30
CA ALA A 348 20.46 -26.56 -0.05
C ALA A 348 20.38 -28.08 0.15
N GLY A 349 19.81 -28.52 1.27
CA GLY A 349 19.65 -29.94 1.58
C GLY A 349 19.30 -30.21 3.05
N TYR A 350 18.75 -31.39 3.30
CA TYR A 350 18.39 -31.83 4.65
C TYR A 350 19.32 -32.95 5.10
N SER A 351 20.03 -32.75 6.21
CA SER A 351 20.77 -33.84 6.85
C SER A 351 19.82 -34.91 7.39
N THR A 352 20.32 -36.14 7.60
CA THR A 352 19.52 -37.24 8.18
C THR A 352 18.95 -36.86 9.55
N ALA A 353 19.71 -36.13 10.36
CA ALA A 353 19.25 -35.65 11.65
C ALA A 353 18.12 -34.61 11.51
N ALA A 354 18.23 -33.69 10.54
CA ALA A 354 17.16 -32.74 10.25
C ALA A 354 15.88 -33.44 9.79
N LEU A 355 15.96 -34.40 8.86
CA LEU A 355 14.79 -35.16 8.40
C LEU A 355 14.11 -35.91 9.55
N ALA A 356 14.88 -36.51 10.46
CA ALA A 356 14.32 -37.19 11.64
C ALA A 356 13.59 -36.22 12.58
N ALA A 357 14.16 -35.04 12.83
CA ALA A 357 13.54 -34.00 13.65
C ALA A 357 12.26 -33.44 13.00
N ILE A 358 12.31 -33.18 11.69
CA ILE A 358 11.16 -32.73 10.89
C ILE A 358 10.04 -33.77 10.94
N GLN A 359 10.37 -35.05 10.74
CA GLN A 359 9.39 -36.14 10.77
C GLN A 359 8.73 -36.26 12.14
N ALA A 360 9.49 -36.14 13.23
CA ALA A 360 8.95 -36.18 14.59
C ALA A 360 8.00 -35.00 14.88
N ALA A 361 8.40 -33.77 14.50
CA ALA A 361 7.56 -32.59 14.64
C ALA A 361 6.26 -32.71 13.81
N ALA A 362 6.39 -33.11 12.55
CA ALA A 362 5.25 -33.25 11.63
C ALA A 362 4.27 -34.33 12.08
N ALA A 363 4.75 -35.46 12.60
CA ALA A 363 3.91 -36.51 13.14
C ALA A 363 3.11 -36.04 14.37
N SER A 364 3.67 -35.16 15.20
CA SER A 364 2.94 -34.56 16.31
C SER A 364 1.89 -33.56 15.81
N GLU A 365 2.30 -32.56 15.03
CA GLU A 365 1.44 -31.46 14.62
C GLU A 365 0.34 -31.89 13.63
N ALA A 366 0.56 -32.92 12.82
CA ALA A 366 -0.49 -33.48 11.96
C ALA A 366 -1.64 -34.12 12.76
N ASN A 367 -1.39 -34.54 14.01
CA ASN A 367 -2.41 -35.10 14.88
C ASN A 367 -3.27 -34.05 15.59
N ASP A 368 -2.91 -32.77 15.54
CA ASP A 368 -3.68 -31.69 16.16
C ASP A 368 -5.09 -31.55 15.57
N ASP A 369 -6.02 -31.05 16.39
CA ASP A 369 -7.39 -30.74 15.98
C ASP A 369 -7.45 -29.34 15.35
N VAL A 370 -7.03 -29.26 14.09
CA VAL A 370 -6.98 -28.02 13.32
C VAL A 370 -8.35 -27.32 13.26
N ALA A 371 -9.43 -28.10 13.20
CA ALA A 371 -10.78 -27.55 13.14
C ALA A 371 -11.12 -26.83 14.45
N SER A 372 -10.84 -27.44 15.61
CA SER A 372 -11.04 -26.80 16.91
C SER A 372 -10.12 -25.59 17.11
N LEU A 373 -8.83 -25.72 16.80
CA LEU A 373 -7.85 -24.65 16.98
C LEU A 373 -8.14 -23.40 16.16
N SER A 374 -8.63 -23.57 14.92
CA SER A 374 -9.02 -22.45 14.04
C SER A 374 -10.44 -21.93 14.30
N ASN A 375 -11.16 -22.45 15.31
CA ASN A 375 -12.53 -22.00 15.62
C ASN A 375 -12.54 -20.81 16.59
N VAL A 376 -11.89 -19.71 16.19
CA VAL A 376 -11.84 -18.47 16.96
C VAL A 376 -12.63 -17.38 16.25
N ASP A 377 -13.11 -16.39 17.00
CA ASP A 377 -13.89 -15.27 16.47
C ASP A 377 -12.99 -14.20 15.84
N SER A 378 -12.25 -14.57 14.82
CA SER A 378 -11.34 -13.69 14.08
C SER A 378 -10.93 -14.32 12.75
N MET A 379 -11.04 -13.57 11.65
CA MET A 379 -10.48 -14.02 10.37
C MET A 379 -8.96 -14.03 10.42
N TYR A 380 -8.35 -13.09 11.13
CA TYR A 380 -6.91 -12.98 11.30
C TYR A 380 -6.31 -14.19 12.03
N VAL A 381 -6.73 -14.42 13.28
CA VAL A 381 -6.15 -15.48 14.12
C VAL A 381 -6.45 -16.85 13.54
N SER A 382 -7.67 -17.08 13.04
CA SER A 382 -8.01 -18.33 12.35
C SER A 382 -7.15 -18.54 11.12
N GLY A 383 -6.92 -17.49 10.32
CA GLY A 383 -6.07 -17.53 9.14
C GLY A 383 -4.65 -17.97 9.47
N LYS A 384 -4.01 -17.34 10.46
CA LYS A 384 -2.66 -17.72 10.93
C LYS A 384 -2.56 -19.21 11.28
N ILE A 385 -3.57 -19.73 11.99
CA ILE A 385 -3.62 -21.14 12.40
C ILE A 385 -3.81 -22.06 11.19
N LEU A 386 -4.72 -21.73 10.27
CA LEU A 386 -4.92 -22.51 9.05
C LEU A 386 -3.62 -22.55 8.22
N ASP A 387 -2.95 -21.42 8.09
CA ASP A 387 -1.74 -21.33 7.28
C ASP A 387 -0.56 -22.09 7.89
N LYS A 388 -0.41 -22.04 9.21
CA LYS A 388 0.52 -22.89 9.98
C LYS A 388 0.39 -24.36 9.60
N TYR A 389 -0.83 -24.90 9.61
CA TYR A 389 -1.06 -26.33 9.30
C TYR A 389 -1.03 -26.63 7.81
N ALA A 390 -1.27 -25.64 6.94
CA ALA A 390 -1.05 -25.78 5.51
C ALA A 390 0.43 -26.04 5.21
N TYR A 391 1.37 -25.36 5.88
CA TYR A 391 2.80 -25.69 5.77
C TYR A 391 3.11 -27.10 6.29
N VAL A 392 2.53 -27.54 7.41
CA VAL A 392 2.69 -28.91 7.90
C VAL A 392 2.21 -29.92 6.86
N LEU A 393 1.05 -29.67 6.24
CA LEU A 393 0.50 -30.52 5.18
C LEU A 393 1.43 -30.57 3.96
N TRP A 394 1.98 -29.44 3.53
CA TRP A 394 2.95 -29.39 2.45
C TRP A 394 4.20 -30.23 2.77
N VAL A 395 4.73 -30.11 3.99
CA VAL A 395 5.91 -30.87 4.44
C VAL A 395 5.65 -32.37 4.43
N VAL A 396 4.53 -32.80 5.00
CA VAL A 396 4.17 -34.22 5.06
C VAL A 396 4.01 -34.81 3.65
N MET A 397 3.34 -34.08 2.74
CA MET A 397 3.08 -34.55 1.38
C MET A 397 4.33 -34.55 0.49
N TYR A 398 5.11 -33.47 0.49
CA TYR A 398 6.14 -33.25 -0.54
C TYR A 398 7.57 -33.43 -0.05
N LEU A 399 7.85 -33.21 1.24
CA LEU A 399 9.20 -33.39 1.77
C LEU A 399 9.39 -34.78 2.39
N LEU A 400 8.41 -35.23 3.20
CA LEU A 400 8.45 -36.53 3.86
C LEU A 400 7.85 -37.65 3.02
N GLU A 401 7.10 -37.30 1.96
CA GLU A 401 6.40 -38.22 1.06
C GLU A 401 5.43 -39.19 1.79
N ASP A 402 4.94 -38.81 2.98
CA ASP A 402 4.01 -39.60 3.78
C ASP A 402 2.55 -39.30 3.36
N ARG A 403 2.12 -39.98 2.30
CA ARG A 403 0.77 -39.83 1.74
C ARG A 403 -0.34 -40.22 2.73
N THR A 404 -0.07 -41.11 3.68
CA THR A 404 -1.08 -41.56 4.65
C THR A 404 -1.36 -40.45 5.66
N THR A 405 -0.32 -39.88 6.26
CA THR A 405 -0.45 -38.73 7.17
C THR A 405 -0.97 -37.50 6.43
N ALA A 406 -0.53 -37.27 5.18
CA ALA A 406 -1.02 -36.18 4.35
C ALA A 406 -2.54 -36.28 4.10
N ALA A 407 -3.05 -37.46 3.74
CA ALA A 407 -4.49 -37.67 3.52
C ALA A 407 -5.31 -37.43 4.80
N MET A 408 -4.79 -37.83 5.97
CA MET A 408 -5.43 -37.59 7.27
C MET A 408 -5.48 -36.10 7.60
N LEU A 409 -4.35 -35.39 7.49
CA LEU A 409 -4.28 -33.95 7.76
C LEU A 409 -5.09 -33.15 6.73
N LEU A 410 -5.08 -33.56 5.46
CA LEU A 410 -5.89 -32.95 4.41
C LEU A 410 -7.38 -32.95 4.77
N ALA A 411 -7.92 -34.05 5.30
CA ALA A 411 -9.32 -34.13 5.71
C ALA A 411 -9.66 -33.14 6.84
N LYS A 412 -8.76 -33.00 7.82
CA LYS A 412 -8.89 -32.01 8.91
C LYS A 412 -8.82 -30.58 8.38
N MET A 413 -7.87 -30.30 7.49
CA MET A 413 -7.71 -28.99 6.86
C MET A 413 -8.94 -28.59 6.04
N LYS A 414 -9.50 -29.49 5.24
CA LYS A 414 -10.76 -29.23 4.51
C LYS A 414 -11.90 -28.90 5.46
N THR A 415 -12.08 -29.69 6.52
CA THR A 415 -13.13 -29.43 7.53
C THR A 415 -12.97 -28.05 8.16
N ALA A 416 -11.73 -27.66 8.48
CA ALA A 416 -11.43 -26.36 9.07
C ALA A 416 -11.70 -25.20 8.09
N ILE A 417 -11.24 -25.30 6.85
CA ILE A 417 -11.45 -24.26 5.82
C ILE A 417 -12.93 -24.19 5.39
N GLU A 418 -13.64 -25.31 5.35
CA GLU A 418 -15.05 -25.38 4.95
C GLU A 418 -15.98 -24.65 5.91
N ARG A 419 -15.58 -24.41 7.17
CA ARG A 419 -16.27 -23.47 8.05
C ARG A 419 -16.34 -22.08 7.41
N PHE A 420 -15.22 -21.59 6.90
CA PHE A 420 -15.12 -20.26 6.32
C PHE A 420 -15.67 -20.20 4.89
N SER A 421 -15.40 -21.22 4.07
CA SER A 421 -15.91 -21.26 2.70
C SER A 421 -17.42 -21.48 2.62
N ASN A 422 -18.03 -22.09 3.65
CA ASN A 422 -19.48 -22.15 3.83
C ASN A 422 -20.05 -20.98 4.67
N ASN A 423 -19.19 -20.07 5.13
CA ASN A 423 -19.54 -18.86 5.89
C ASN A 423 -20.27 -19.14 7.21
N THR A 424 -19.85 -20.17 7.94
CA THR A 424 -20.44 -20.64 9.21
C THR A 424 -19.55 -20.41 10.44
N GLN A 425 -18.45 -19.66 10.28
CA GLN A 425 -17.64 -19.18 11.41
C GLN A 425 -18.45 -18.25 12.34
N GLN A 426 -17.95 -18.01 13.55
CA GLN A 426 -18.66 -17.28 14.61
C GLN A 426 -19.19 -15.93 14.15
N THR A 427 -18.36 -15.16 13.44
CA THR A 427 -18.75 -13.94 12.72
C THR A 427 -18.66 -14.16 11.21
N PRO A 428 -19.77 -14.49 10.52
CA PRO A 428 -19.81 -14.65 9.07
C PRO A 428 -19.37 -13.40 8.31
N LEU A 429 -18.76 -13.60 7.14
CA LEU A 429 -18.47 -12.52 6.19
C LEU A 429 -19.76 -12.08 5.48
N VAL A 430 -19.83 -10.79 5.14
CA VAL A 430 -20.94 -10.20 4.38
C VAL A 430 -20.40 -9.48 3.16
N TYR A 431 -21.23 -9.38 2.11
CA TYR A 431 -20.95 -8.49 1.00
C TYR A 431 -21.60 -7.14 1.28
N ASP A 432 -20.78 -6.12 1.42
CA ASP A 432 -21.23 -4.74 1.61
C ASP A 432 -21.57 -4.09 0.27
N ILE A 433 -22.85 -3.78 0.07
CA ILE A 433 -23.35 -3.11 -1.13
C ILE A 433 -23.11 -1.60 -1.13
N THR A 434 -22.64 -1.04 -0.02
CA THR A 434 -22.35 0.39 0.13
C THR A 434 -20.98 0.70 -0.43
N TRP A 435 -19.90 0.06 0.04
CA TRP A 435 -18.56 0.32 -0.47
C TRP A 435 -18.13 -0.69 -1.54
N GLY A 436 -18.80 -1.84 -1.64
CA GLY A 436 -18.52 -2.89 -2.61
C GLY A 436 -17.32 -3.73 -2.17
N GLY A 437 -17.56 -4.73 -1.33
CA GLY A 437 -16.49 -5.56 -0.77
C GLY A 437 -16.97 -6.63 0.20
N ILE A 438 -16.07 -7.52 0.58
CA ILE A 438 -16.32 -8.54 1.60
C ILE A 438 -15.69 -8.10 2.91
N ARG A 439 -16.45 -8.13 4.00
CA ARG A 439 -16.01 -7.72 5.34
C ARG A 439 -16.58 -8.66 6.40
N SER A 440 -15.98 -8.68 7.59
CA SER A 440 -16.58 -9.33 8.77
C SER A 440 -17.96 -8.73 9.09
N GLY A 441 -18.97 -9.57 9.33
CA GLY A 441 -20.37 -9.18 9.50
C GLY A 441 -20.72 -8.39 10.76
N SER A 442 -19.73 -8.05 11.61
CA SER A 442 -19.92 -7.18 12.77
C SER A 442 -20.19 -5.73 12.36
N ASN A 443 -20.91 -4.97 13.19
CA ASN A 443 -21.04 -3.52 13.05
C ASN A 443 -20.10 -2.74 13.99
N ASP A 444 -19.42 -3.43 14.90
CA ASP A 444 -18.36 -2.86 15.72
C ASP A 444 -17.14 -2.56 14.85
N SER A 445 -16.72 -1.30 14.81
CA SER A 445 -15.61 -0.84 13.99
C SER A 445 -14.24 -1.32 14.46
N THR A 446 -14.15 -1.86 15.68
CA THR A 446 -12.89 -2.36 16.26
C THR A 446 -12.79 -3.89 16.25
N ALA A 447 -13.90 -4.58 15.98
CA ALA A 447 -13.92 -6.04 15.93
C ALA A 447 -12.96 -6.56 14.85
N ASP A 448 -12.26 -7.67 15.14
CA ASP A 448 -11.28 -8.29 14.24
C ASP A 448 -10.34 -7.25 13.62
N TYR A 449 -9.70 -6.44 14.47
CA TYR A 449 -8.71 -5.41 14.08
C TYR A 449 -9.25 -4.34 13.10
N GLY A 450 -10.57 -4.16 13.07
CA GLY A 450 -11.23 -3.20 12.18
C GLY A 450 -11.56 -3.75 10.79
N ASN A 451 -11.46 -5.07 10.57
CA ASN A 451 -11.92 -5.73 9.34
C ASN A 451 -13.35 -5.33 8.94
N PRO A 452 -14.33 -5.19 9.87
CA PRO A 452 -15.65 -4.64 9.57
C PRO A 452 -15.64 -3.29 8.84
N TYR A 453 -14.58 -2.49 8.96
CA TYR A 453 -14.40 -1.18 8.35
C TYR A 453 -13.23 -1.18 7.36
N TYR A 454 -12.95 -2.32 6.73
CA TYR A 454 -11.93 -2.49 5.69
C TYR A 454 -10.48 -2.33 6.15
N ASN A 455 -10.18 -2.43 7.45
CA ASN A 455 -8.79 -2.60 7.87
C ASN A 455 -8.29 -4.01 7.49
N ASP A 456 -7.04 -4.08 7.06
CA ASP A 456 -6.22 -5.29 7.16
C ASP A 456 -6.73 -6.49 6.34
N HIS A 457 -7.58 -6.27 5.32
CA HIS A 457 -8.11 -7.35 4.49
C HIS A 457 -7.01 -8.18 3.82
N HIS A 458 -5.99 -7.54 3.26
CA HIS A 458 -4.81 -8.23 2.73
C HIS A 458 -4.06 -9.07 3.78
N PHE A 459 -3.87 -8.57 5.01
CA PHE A 459 -3.25 -9.35 6.10
C PHE A 459 -4.09 -10.57 6.44
N HIS A 460 -5.39 -10.37 6.68
CA HIS A 460 -6.30 -11.43 7.14
C HIS A 460 -6.48 -12.48 6.03
N TYR A 461 -6.87 -12.04 4.84
CA TYR A 461 -7.28 -12.92 3.76
C TYR A 461 -6.08 -13.60 3.09
N GLY A 462 -4.88 -13.01 3.15
CA GLY A 462 -3.65 -13.62 2.65
C GLY A 462 -3.41 -15.02 3.23
N TYR A 463 -3.57 -15.18 4.54
CA TYR A 463 -3.43 -16.48 5.20
C TYR A 463 -4.45 -17.52 4.71
N HIS A 464 -5.72 -17.12 4.57
CA HIS A 464 -6.78 -18.02 4.08
C HIS A 464 -6.56 -18.44 2.63
N ILE A 465 -6.12 -17.51 1.78
CA ILE A 465 -5.80 -17.76 0.37
C ILE A 465 -4.64 -18.75 0.26
N HIS A 466 -3.56 -18.53 1.02
CA HIS A 466 -2.39 -19.42 0.98
C HIS A 466 -2.73 -20.82 1.50
N ALA A 467 -3.43 -20.92 2.64
CA ALA A 467 -3.87 -22.20 3.19
C ALA A 467 -4.75 -22.98 2.20
N ALA A 468 -5.73 -22.32 1.59
CA ALA A 468 -6.61 -22.95 0.59
C ALA A 468 -5.83 -23.40 -0.66
N ALA A 469 -4.82 -22.65 -1.09
CA ALA A 469 -3.99 -23.01 -2.24
C ALA A 469 -3.22 -24.32 -2.00
N ILE A 470 -2.56 -24.47 -0.83
CA ILE A 470 -1.84 -25.71 -0.49
C ILE A 470 -2.81 -26.89 -0.37
N VAL A 471 -3.94 -26.71 0.33
CA VAL A 471 -4.93 -27.78 0.53
C VAL A 471 -5.52 -28.23 -0.81
N ALA A 472 -5.83 -27.30 -1.71
CA ALA A 472 -6.30 -27.62 -3.05
C ALA A 472 -5.24 -28.34 -3.88
N LYS A 473 -3.97 -27.92 -3.80
CA LYS A 473 -2.86 -28.59 -4.51
C LYS A 473 -2.68 -30.04 -4.05
N VAL A 474 -2.63 -30.27 -2.73
CA VAL A 474 -2.48 -31.61 -2.15
C VAL A 474 -3.70 -32.48 -2.46
N ASP A 475 -4.90 -31.92 -2.40
CA ASP A 475 -6.11 -32.65 -2.79
C ASP A 475 -6.07 -33.13 -4.24
N MET A 476 -5.71 -32.25 -5.19
CA MET A 476 -5.60 -32.61 -6.61
C MET A 476 -4.54 -33.70 -6.83
N ASP A 477 -3.38 -33.62 -6.18
CA ASP A 477 -2.32 -34.63 -6.28
C ASP A 477 -2.72 -35.99 -5.69
N LEU A 478 -3.69 -36.00 -4.77
CA LEU A 478 -4.32 -37.20 -4.23
C LEU A 478 -5.59 -37.62 -4.99
N GLY A 479 -5.92 -36.96 -6.11
CA GLY A 479 -7.02 -37.32 -7.01
C GLY A 479 -8.38 -36.69 -6.67
N GLY A 480 -8.40 -35.69 -5.79
CA GLY A 480 -9.61 -34.95 -5.41
C GLY A 480 -9.96 -33.78 -6.34
N THR A 481 -11.08 -33.13 -6.06
CA THR A 481 -11.67 -32.04 -6.86
C THR A 481 -12.09 -30.83 -6.02
N TRP A 482 -11.58 -30.72 -4.78
CA TRP A 482 -11.98 -29.70 -3.81
C TRP A 482 -11.71 -28.27 -4.29
N LEU A 483 -10.72 -28.09 -5.19
CA LEU A 483 -10.46 -26.80 -5.85
C LEU A 483 -11.73 -26.17 -6.43
N ILE A 484 -12.59 -26.97 -7.07
CA ILE A 484 -13.84 -26.49 -7.69
C ILE A 484 -14.78 -25.89 -6.64
N GLN A 485 -14.83 -26.49 -5.44
CA GLN A 485 -15.74 -26.11 -4.37
C GLN A 485 -15.26 -24.84 -3.67
N VAL A 486 -13.95 -24.73 -3.40
CA VAL A 486 -13.38 -23.61 -2.64
C VAL A 486 -13.11 -22.37 -3.51
N SER A 487 -12.90 -22.54 -4.82
CA SER A 487 -12.50 -21.46 -5.73
C SER A 487 -13.40 -20.22 -5.71
N PRO A 488 -14.75 -20.32 -5.72
CA PRO A 488 -15.60 -19.12 -5.69
C PRO A 488 -15.39 -18.26 -4.44
N TRP A 489 -15.12 -18.89 -3.30
CA TRP A 489 -14.86 -18.19 -2.05
C TRP A 489 -13.47 -17.52 -2.07
N VAL A 490 -12.41 -18.27 -2.43
CA VAL A 490 -11.04 -17.73 -2.50
C VAL A 490 -10.94 -16.60 -3.52
N GLN A 491 -11.50 -16.76 -4.72
CA GLN A 491 -11.49 -15.70 -5.73
C GLN A 491 -12.20 -14.44 -5.25
N SER A 492 -13.23 -14.56 -4.41
CA SER A 492 -13.90 -13.37 -3.87
C SER A 492 -13.01 -12.63 -2.87
N LEU A 493 -12.22 -13.34 -2.06
CA LEU A 493 -11.21 -12.73 -1.18
C LEU A 493 -10.08 -12.04 -1.97
N VAL A 494 -9.57 -12.71 -3.02
CA VAL A 494 -8.53 -12.11 -3.89
C VAL A 494 -9.07 -10.86 -4.60
N ARG A 495 -10.30 -10.90 -5.11
CA ARG A 495 -10.95 -9.76 -5.78
C ARG A 495 -11.19 -8.60 -4.81
N ASP A 496 -11.54 -8.88 -3.55
CA ASP A 496 -11.73 -7.84 -2.56
C ASP A 496 -10.45 -7.02 -2.31
N VAL A 497 -9.30 -7.67 -2.29
CA VAL A 497 -8.01 -7.02 -2.00
C VAL A 497 -7.35 -6.46 -3.26
N ALA A 498 -7.36 -7.23 -4.36
CA ALA A 498 -6.48 -7.03 -5.51
C ALA A 498 -7.19 -7.22 -6.87
N ASN A 499 -8.48 -6.84 -6.97
CA ASN A 499 -9.16 -6.77 -8.26
C ASN A 499 -8.33 -5.91 -9.25
N PRO A 500 -7.90 -6.45 -10.41
CA PRO A 500 -7.01 -5.73 -11.31
C PRO A 500 -7.74 -4.77 -12.27
N SER A 501 -9.06 -4.86 -12.38
CA SER A 501 -9.80 -4.23 -13.49
C SER A 501 -11.17 -3.70 -13.08
N SER A 502 -11.52 -2.52 -13.58
CA SER A 502 -12.84 -1.91 -13.38
C SER A 502 -13.97 -2.65 -14.10
N LEU A 503 -13.64 -3.66 -14.92
CA LEU A 503 -14.63 -4.57 -15.50
C LEU A 503 -15.33 -5.43 -14.44
N ASP A 504 -14.67 -5.68 -13.32
CA ASP A 504 -15.34 -6.22 -12.13
C ASP A 504 -16.05 -5.07 -11.40
N THR A 505 -17.38 -5.04 -11.51
CA THR A 505 -18.22 -3.99 -10.94
C THR A 505 -18.63 -4.24 -9.49
N TYR A 506 -18.10 -5.30 -8.86
CA TYR A 506 -18.39 -5.65 -7.47
C TYR A 506 -17.30 -5.20 -6.49
N PHE A 507 -16.04 -5.14 -6.94
CA PHE A 507 -14.89 -4.81 -6.07
C PHE A 507 -14.07 -3.65 -6.65
N PRO A 508 -13.55 -2.74 -5.82
CA PRO A 508 -12.73 -1.63 -6.30
C PRO A 508 -11.38 -2.16 -6.81
N VAL A 509 -10.83 -1.48 -7.82
CA VAL A 509 -9.52 -1.84 -8.39
C VAL A 509 -8.43 -1.65 -7.34
N PHE A 510 -7.68 -2.72 -7.04
CA PHE A 510 -6.61 -2.76 -6.04
C PHE A 510 -6.96 -2.02 -4.75
N ARG A 511 -7.91 -2.55 -3.97
CA ARG A 511 -8.35 -1.94 -2.71
C ARG A 511 -7.15 -1.57 -1.84
N SER A 512 -6.27 -2.53 -1.57
CA SER A 512 -5.13 -2.36 -0.66
C SER A 512 -3.87 -1.88 -1.37
N PHE A 513 -3.42 -2.59 -2.42
CA PHE A 513 -2.14 -2.30 -3.07
C PHE A 513 -2.12 -0.95 -3.77
N ASP A 514 -1.12 -0.11 -3.47
CA ASP A 514 -0.95 1.20 -4.09
C ASP A 514 0.31 1.23 -4.95
N PHE A 515 0.14 1.27 -6.28
CA PHE A 515 1.25 1.26 -7.23
C PHE A 515 2.08 2.54 -7.24
N PHE A 516 1.59 3.65 -6.69
CA PHE A 516 2.37 4.86 -6.52
C PHE A 516 3.24 4.80 -5.26
N HIS A 517 2.78 4.15 -4.19
CA HIS A 517 3.58 3.96 -2.97
C HIS A 517 4.44 2.70 -2.98
N GLY A 518 4.10 1.73 -3.84
CA GLY A 518 4.82 0.46 -4.03
C GLY A 518 4.53 -0.59 -2.96
N HIS A 519 3.50 -0.39 -2.14
CA HIS A 519 3.05 -1.31 -1.09
C HIS A 519 1.56 -1.07 -0.81
N SER A 520 0.95 -1.89 0.06
CA SER A 520 -0.47 -1.73 0.41
C SER A 520 -0.71 -0.66 1.48
N TRP A 521 -1.97 -0.26 1.63
CA TRP A 521 -2.45 0.46 2.81
C TRP A 521 -3.40 -0.42 3.61
N ALA A 522 -3.15 -0.51 4.92
CA ALA A 522 -3.91 -1.34 5.83
C ALA A 522 -5.15 -0.60 6.35
N HIS A 523 -5.00 0.69 6.63
CA HIS A 523 -6.04 1.55 7.18
C HIS A 523 -7.24 1.77 6.21
N GLY A 524 -8.40 1.26 6.60
CA GLY A 524 -9.69 1.37 5.92
C GLY A 524 -10.47 2.64 6.28
N LEU A 525 -11.73 2.49 6.70
CA LEU A 525 -12.72 3.56 6.83
C LEU A 525 -12.64 4.36 8.14
N PHE A 526 -11.45 4.87 8.48
CA PHE A 526 -11.29 5.85 9.56
C PHE A 526 -10.55 7.09 9.07
N ALA A 527 -10.98 8.25 9.56
CA ALA A 527 -10.38 9.51 9.21
C ALA A 527 -9.17 9.77 10.13
N ALA A 528 -8.00 10.05 9.55
CA ALA A 528 -6.77 10.21 10.30
C ALA A 528 -5.96 11.40 9.79
N ALA A 529 -5.46 12.23 10.71
CA ALA A 529 -4.65 13.40 10.36
C ALA A 529 -3.37 13.01 9.61
N ASP A 530 -2.75 11.88 9.95
CA ASP A 530 -1.53 11.38 9.32
C ASP A 530 -1.77 10.57 8.02
N GLY A 531 -3.03 10.48 7.57
CA GLY A 531 -3.42 9.73 6.38
C GLY A 531 -3.51 8.22 6.62
N LYS A 532 -3.39 7.45 5.55
CA LYS A 532 -3.37 5.98 5.60
C LYS A 532 -2.10 5.47 6.28
N ASP A 533 -2.19 4.29 6.88
CA ASP A 533 -1.04 3.60 7.46
C ASP A 533 -1.00 2.10 7.16
N GLN A 534 0.19 1.55 7.38
CA GLN A 534 0.51 0.14 7.30
C GLN A 534 1.67 -0.17 8.26
N GLU A 535 1.49 -1.18 9.11
CA GLU A 535 2.48 -1.65 10.09
C GLU A 535 3.19 -2.91 9.57
N SER A 536 2.45 -4.03 9.48
CA SER A 536 2.97 -5.36 9.14
C SER A 536 3.37 -5.47 7.66
N SER A 537 4.59 -5.00 7.34
CA SER A 537 5.13 -5.11 5.98
C SER A 537 5.25 -6.55 5.51
N SER A 538 5.44 -7.51 6.43
CA SER A 538 5.55 -8.93 6.11
C SER A 538 4.23 -9.57 5.75
N GLU A 539 3.13 -9.15 6.36
CA GLU A 539 1.82 -9.65 5.96
C GLU A 539 1.35 -9.05 4.63
N ASP A 540 1.81 -7.84 4.28
CA ASP A 540 1.57 -7.26 2.95
C ASP A 540 2.25 -8.09 1.84
N TYR A 541 3.54 -8.40 1.94
CA TYR A 541 4.16 -9.27 0.94
C TYR A 541 3.70 -10.73 1.04
N ASN A 542 3.22 -11.18 2.21
CA ASN A 542 2.61 -12.50 2.35
C ASN A 542 1.32 -12.61 1.55
N PHE A 543 0.49 -11.56 1.49
CA PHE A 543 -0.68 -11.54 0.61
C PHE A 543 -0.29 -11.72 -0.86
N SER A 544 0.69 -10.94 -1.35
CA SER A 544 1.16 -11.06 -2.74
C SER A 544 1.71 -12.46 -3.03
N TYR A 545 2.42 -13.07 -2.07
CA TYR A 545 2.87 -14.45 -2.17
C TYR A 545 1.71 -15.46 -2.16
N ALA A 546 0.72 -15.30 -1.29
CA ALA A 546 -0.49 -16.12 -1.25
C ALA A 546 -1.25 -16.09 -2.59
N MET A 547 -1.41 -14.89 -3.16
CA MET A 547 -2.00 -14.68 -4.48
C MET A 547 -1.20 -15.40 -5.58
N LYS A 548 0.14 -15.32 -5.53
CA LYS A 548 1.01 -16.06 -6.45
C LYS A 548 0.77 -17.57 -6.35
N ILE A 549 0.80 -18.12 -5.14
CA ILE A 549 0.64 -19.55 -4.91
C ILE A 549 -0.74 -20.04 -5.36
N TRP A 550 -1.79 -19.28 -5.07
CA TRP A 550 -3.14 -19.58 -5.58
C TRP A 550 -3.22 -19.54 -7.10
N ALA A 551 -2.58 -18.57 -7.74
CA ALA A 551 -2.53 -18.43 -9.20
C ALA A 551 -1.84 -19.64 -9.86
N THR A 552 -0.72 -20.10 -9.29
CA THR A 552 -0.02 -21.30 -9.76
C THR A 552 -0.89 -22.56 -9.62
N VAL A 553 -1.67 -22.69 -8.53
CA VAL A 553 -2.57 -23.85 -8.31
C VAL A 553 -3.76 -23.83 -9.26
N THR A 554 -4.28 -22.65 -9.60
CA THR A 554 -5.45 -22.48 -10.49
C THR A 554 -5.09 -22.37 -11.97
N GLY A 555 -3.80 -22.17 -12.30
CA GLY A 555 -3.32 -21.95 -13.65
C GLY A 555 -3.63 -20.55 -14.21
N ASP A 556 -3.90 -19.55 -13.36
CA ASP A 556 -4.12 -18.17 -13.78
C ASP A 556 -2.78 -17.44 -13.96
N THR A 557 -2.23 -17.51 -15.17
CA THR A 557 -0.92 -16.93 -15.50
C THR A 557 -0.87 -15.41 -15.36
N ASN A 558 -1.98 -14.70 -15.62
CA ASN A 558 -2.04 -13.25 -15.43
C ASN A 558 -2.06 -12.88 -13.95
N MET A 559 -2.76 -13.64 -13.10
CA MET A 559 -2.72 -13.45 -11.65
C MET A 559 -1.32 -13.72 -11.09
N GLU A 560 -0.65 -14.77 -11.57
CA GLU A 560 0.73 -15.07 -11.17
C GLU A 560 1.69 -13.95 -11.57
N ALA A 561 1.58 -13.44 -12.80
CA ALA A 561 2.38 -12.32 -13.28
C ALA A 561 2.15 -11.04 -12.46
N ARG A 562 0.90 -10.71 -12.12
CA ARG A 562 0.55 -9.58 -11.26
C ARG A 562 1.14 -9.74 -9.85
N ALA A 563 1.02 -10.93 -9.26
CA ALA A 563 1.55 -11.22 -7.93
C ALA A 563 3.09 -11.12 -7.90
N ASN A 564 3.78 -11.64 -8.92
CA ASN A 564 5.23 -11.48 -9.06
C ASN A 564 5.63 -10.01 -9.21
N LEU A 565 4.89 -9.23 -10.00
CA LEU A 565 5.13 -7.79 -10.15
C LEU A 565 4.94 -7.05 -8.82
N MET A 566 3.86 -7.32 -8.08
CA MET A 566 3.62 -6.75 -6.76
C MET A 566 4.77 -7.07 -5.80
N LEU A 567 5.22 -8.33 -5.74
CA LEU A 567 6.38 -8.72 -4.91
C LEU A 567 7.66 -7.99 -5.28
N ALA A 568 7.95 -7.80 -6.57
CA ALA A 568 9.14 -7.10 -7.01
C ALA A 568 9.11 -5.60 -6.65
N ILE A 569 7.95 -4.96 -6.82
CA ILE A 569 7.73 -3.56 -6.41
C ILE A 569 7.85 -3.44 -4.89
N GLN A 570 7.22 -4.33 -4.12
CA GLN A 570 7.29 -4.37 -2.66
C GLN A 570 8.73 -4.53 -2.18
N LYS A 571 9.53 -5.43 -2.80
CA LYS A 571 10.94 -5.57 -2.48
C LYS A 571 11.66 -4.23 -2.53
N ARG A 572 11.51 -3.49 -3.63
CA ARG A 572 12.17 -2.20 -3.79
C ARG A 572 11.65 -1.16 -2.82
N ALA A 573 10.34 -0.95 -2.78
CA ALA A 573 9.72 0.08 -1.94
C ALA A 573 9.97 -0.18 -0.45
N MET A 574 9.79 -1.43 0.02
CA MET A 574 9.98 -1.76 1.43
C MET A 574 11.44 -1.61 1.87
N ASN A 575 12.43 -1.92 1.04
CA ASN A 575 13.85 -1.71 1.38
C ASN A 575 14.27 -0.23 1.36
N LEU A 576 13.42 0.68 0.88
CA LEU A 576 13.63 2.12 1.00
C LEU A 576 12.86 2.74 2.16
N TYR A 577 11.67 2.21 2.48
CA TYR A 577 10.72 2.88 3.39
C TYR A 577 10.46 2.15 4.71
N TYR A 578 10.59 0.82 4.76
CA TYR A 578 10.28 -0.01 5.93
C TYR A 578 11.51 -0.67 6.52
N LEU A 579 12.35 -1.29 5.69
CA LEU A 579 13.52 -2.06 6.08
C LEU A 579 14.75 -1.19 5.85
N LEU A 580 15.23 -0.55 6.92
CA LEU A 580 16.20 0.52 6.89
C LEU A 580 17.60 -0.03 7.13
N ALA A 581 18.18 -0.65 6.09
CA ALA A 581 19.59 -1.02 6.09
C ALA A 581 20.49 0.22 6.30
N ASP A 582 21.72 0.02 6.79
CA ASP A 582 22.65 1.14 7.05
C ASP A 582 22.98 1.99 5.83
N SER A 583 22.88 1.39 4.64
CA SER A 583 23.07 2.07 3.36
C SER A 583 21.86 2.88 2.90
N ASN A 584 20.75 2.88 3.64
CA ASN A 584 19.57 3.65 3.28
C ASN A 584 19.91 5.15 3.28
N THR A 585 19.53 5.85 2.22
CA THR A 585 19.72 7.31 2.10
C THR A 585 18.40 8.04 1.86
N VAL A 586 17.28 7.33 1.99
CA VAL A 586 15.94 7.84 1.69
C VAL A 586 15.29 8.41 2.95
N GLN A 587 15.41 7.70 4.07
CA GLN A 587 14.87 8.14 5.35
C GLN A 587 15.87 9.03 6.12
N PRO A 588 15.41 9.81 7.10
CA PRO A 588 16.29 10.65 7.92
C PRO A 588 17.39 9.83 8.60
N ALA A 589 18.63 10.35 8.57
CA ALA A 589 19.80 9.66 9.13
C ALA A 589 19.65 9.35 10.64
N ASN A 590 18.97 10.20 11.38
CA ASN A 590 18.65 10.02 12.80
C ASN A 590 17.43 9.12 13.05
N PHE A 591 16.88 8.46 12.03
CA PHE A 591 15.80 7.47 12.15
C PHE A 591 16.24 6.09 11.65
N ILE A 592 17.15 6.03 10.66
CA ILE A 592 17.61 4.77 10.03
C ILE A 592 18.13 3.74 11.05
N GLN A 593 18.77 4.18 12.14
CA GLN A 593 19.28 3.28 13.18
C GLN A 593 18.17 2.52 13.94
N ASN A 594 16.88 2.82 13.72
CA ASN A 594 15.76 1.99 14.20
C ASN A 594 15.65 0.65 13.47
N LYS A 595 16.27 0.51 12.29
CA LYS A 595 16.25 -0.65 11.37
C LYS A 595 14.90 -0.93 10.72
N VAL A 596 13.80 -0.66 11.40
CA VAL A 596 12.46 -0.75 10.82
C VAL A 596 11.70 0.56 10.99
N ALA A 597 10.69 0.78 10.16
CA ALA A 597 9.81 1.93 10.27
C ALA A 597 8.90 1.90 11.52
N GLY A 598 8.55 0.71 12.01
CA GLY A 598 7.37 0.53 12.86
C GLY A 598 6.11 0.74 12.02
N ILE A 599 5.25 1.67 12.43
CA ILE A 599 4.06 2.04 11.67
C ILE A 599 4.41 3.14 10.67
N LEU A 600 4.24 2.85 9.38
CA LEU A 600 4.39 3.85 8.32
C LEU A 600 3.03 4.46 7.98
N PHE A 601 2.95 5.78 8.04
CA PHE A 601 1.81 6.58 7.61
C PHE A 601 2.15 7.35 6.32
N GLU A 602 1.13 7.88 5.65
CA GLU A 602 1.33 8.85 4.57
C GLU A 602 2.10 10.09 5.05
N ASN A 603 1.93 10.52 6.30
CA ASN A 603 2.57 11.72 6.85
C ASN A 603 3.83 11.48 7.73
N LYS A 604 3.98 10.28 8.28
CA LYS A 604 4.95 10.00 9.35
C LYS A 604 5.49 8.58 9.32
N LEU A 605 6.64 8.35 9.97
CA LEU A 605 7.07 7.03 10.43
C LEU A 605 7.17 7.07 11.95
N ASP A 606 6.74 5.98 12.59
CA ASP A 606 6.63 5.87 14.04
C ASP A 606 7.13 4.49 14.49
N HIS A 607 8.31 4.43 15.14
CA HIS A 607 8.98 3.20 15.58
C HIS A 607 8.30 2.63 16.83
N THR A 608 7.07 2.17 16.63
CA THR A 608 6.16 1.67 17.66
C THR A 608 5.26 0.58 17.08
N THR A 609 4.36 0.02 17.90
CA THR A 609 3.26 -0.83 17.41
C THR A 609 1.93 -0.42 18.02
N TYR A 610 0.83 -0.93 17.45
CA TYR A 610 -0.51 -0.75 18.03
C TYR A 610 -0.74 -1.51 19.36
N PHE A 611 0.17 -2.40 19.76
CA PHE A 611 -0.03 -3.35 20.85
C PHE A 611 1.13 -3.39 21.88
N GLY A 612 2.15 -2.54 21.74
CA GLY A 612 3.18 -2.33 22.74
C GLY A 612 4.53 -1.91 22.16
N THR A 613 5.40 -1.36 23.00
CA THR A 613 6.66 -0.74 22.55
C THR A 613 7.90 -1.60 22.82
N ASN A 614 7.74 -2.89 23.16
CA ASN A 614 8.87 -3.78 23.32
C ASN A 614 9.59 -3.97 21.97
N LEU A 615 10.92 -4.06 22.00
CA LEU A 615 11.71 -4.12 20.78
C LEU A 615 11.42 -5.37 19.95
N GLU A 616 11.14 -6.51 20.58
CA GLU A 616 10.73 -7.73 19.88
C GLU A 616 9.37 -7.61 19.19
N TYR A 617 8.49 -6.72 19.65
CA TYR A 617 7.20 -6.44 18.98
C TYR A 617 7.43 -5.59 17.74
N ILE A 618 8.14 -4.47 17.90
CA ILE A 618 8.38 -3.48 16.84
C ILE A 618 9.19 -4.10 15.70
N GLN A 619 10.22 -4.89 16.00
CA GLN A 619 11.02 -5.56 14.97
C GLN A 619 10.30 -6.80 14.42
N GLY A 620 9.72 -7.61 15.31
CA GLY A 620 9.12 -8.91 14.96
C GLY A 620 7.90 -8.81 14.05
N ILE A 621 7.11 -7.73 14.14
CA ILE A 621 5.93 -7.54 13.28
C ILE A 621 6.28 -7.43 11.79
N HIS A 622 7.51 -7.04 11.45
CA HIS A 622 8.01 -7.00 10.06
C HIS A 622 8.63 -8.33 9.58
N MET A 623 8.63 -9.37 10.42
CA MET A 623 9.22 -10.68 10.12
C MET A 623 8.14 -11.73 9.83
N LEU A 624 7.02 -11.68 10.55
CA LEU A 624 6.01 -12.74 10.53
C LEU A 624 4.96 -12.51 9.42
N PRO A 625 4.54 -13.56 8.71
CA PRO A 625 5.07 -14.91 8.72
C PRO A 625 6.39 -15.02 7.95
N ILE A 626 7.28 -15.93 8.38
CA ILE A 626 8.45 -16.32 7.57
C ILE A 626 8.04 -17.40 6.58
N THR A 627 8.01 -17.03 5.30
CA THR A 627 7.59 -17.86 4.17
C THR A 627 8.72 -17.92 3.13
N PRO A 628 8.60 -18.72 2.05
CA PRO A 628 9.61 -18.77 0.99
C PRO A 628 9.97 -17.40 0.40
N VAL A 629 9.04 -16.44 0.39
CA VAL A 629 9.32 -15.09 -0.14
C VAL A 629 10.08 -14.18 0.83
N SER A 630 10.15 -14.51 2.12
CA SER A 630 10.70 -13.60 3.14
C SER A 630 12.16 -13.24 2.86
N SER A 631 13.01 -14.19 2.46
CA SER A 631 14.42 -13.92 2.10
C SER A 631 14.58 -13.06 0.85
N PHE A 632 13.56 -12.98 -0.01
CA PHE A 632 13.61 -12.14 -1.22
C PHE A 632 13.41 -10.66 -0.87
N ILE A 633 12.56 -10.38 0.12
CA ILE A 633 12.27 -9.04 0.62
C ILE A 633 13.30 -8.62 1.69
N ARG A 634 13.51 -9.47 2.70
CA ARG A 634 14.43 -9.28 3.83
C ARG A 634 15.78 -9.92 3.52
N GLY A 635 16.61 -9.22 2.75
CA GLY A 635 17.92 -9.73 2.32
C GLY A 635 18.91 -9.95 3.48
N PRO A 636 19.89 -10.86 3.33
CA PRO A 636 20.78 -11.30 4.42
C PRO A 636 21.54 -10.16 5.08
N THR A 637 22.00 -9.16 4.31
CA THR A 637 22.70 -7.98 4.86
C THR A 637 21.83 -7.20 5.82
N PHE A 638 20.57 -6.93 5.45
CA PHE A 638 19.66 -6.19 6.32
C PHE A 638 19.35 -6.98 7.59
N VAL A 639 19.04 -8.28 7.44
CA VAL A 639 18.66 -9.12 8.58
C VAL A 639 19.83 -9.26 9.56
N GLN A 640 21.06 -9.39 9.06
CA GLN A 640 22.25 -9.41 9.92
C GLN A 640 22.43 -8.09 10.69
N GLN A 641 22.29 -6.94 10.02
CA GLN A 641 22.38 -5.63 10.66
C GLN A 641 21.32 -5.43 11.74
N GLU A 642 20.07 -5.79 11.44
CA GLU A 642 18.97 -5.75 12.42
C GLU A 642 19.25 -6.69 13.60
N TRP A 643 19.73 -7.89 13.33
CA TRP A 643 20.08 -8.87 14.36
C TRP A 643 21.15 -8.35 15.31
N ASP A 644 22.28 -7.91 14.75
CA ASP A 644 23.45 -7.48 15.51
C ASP A 644 23.16 -6.24 16.36
N GLU A 645 22.34 -5.31 15.86
CA GLU A 645 22.09 -4.03 16.53
C GLU A 645 20.85 -4.00 17.43
N LYS A 646 19.85 -4.87 17.19
CA LYS A 646 18.57 -4.83 17.90
C LYS A 646 18.19 -6.12 18.61
N LEU A 647 18.51 -7.29 18.05
CA LEU A 647 17.86 -8.54 18.46
C LEU A 647 18.76 -9.45 19.30
N ALA A 648 20.04 -9.55 18.96
CA ALA A 648 20.97 -10.51 19.56
C ALA A 648 21.07 -10.37 21.09
N SER A 649 21.04 -9.13 21.60
CA SER A 649 21.16 -8.86 23.04
C SER A 649 19.89 -9.17 23.83
N ILE A 650 18.71 -9.24 23.19
CA ILE A 650 17.43 -9.44 23.89
C ILE A 650 16.87 -10.85 23.74
N VAL A 651 17.17 -11.54 22.63
CA VAL A 651 16.51 -12.80 22.26
C VAL A 651 16.64 -13.91 23.31
N GLY A 652 17.77 -13.96 24.02
CA GLY A 652 18.02 -14.96 25.07
C GLY A 652 17.10 -14.84 26.28
N GLY A 653 16.59 -13.64 26.57
CA GLY A 653 15.70 -13.35 27.70
C GLY A 653 14.21 -13.52 27.40
N LEU A 654 13.84 -13.73 26.14
CA LEU A 654 12.44 -13.86 25.74
C LEU A 654 11.89 -15.26 26.06
N THR A 655 10.64 -15.30 26.51
CA THR A 655 9.91 -16.55 26.83
C THR A 655 8.60 -16.70 26.07
N SER A 656 8.31 -15.81 25.12
CA SER A 656 7.08 -15.78 24.33
C SER A 656 7.31 -16.23 22.89
N GLY A 657 6.22 -16.31 22.11
CA GLY A 657 6.23 -16.62 20.67
C GLY A 657 7.15 -15.73 19.82
N TRP A 658 7.44 -14.51 20.29
CA TRP A 658 8.39 -13.59 19.65
C TRP A 658 9.79 -14.17 19.57
N ARG A 659 10.19 -15.02 20.53
CA ARG A 659 11.50 -15.69 20.47
C ARG A 659 11.61 -16.59 19.24
N GLY A 660 10.57 -17.37 18.93
CA GLY A 660 10.53 -18.20 17.73
C GLY A 660 10.59 -17.36 16.46
N ILE A 661 9.83 -16.26 16.40
CA ILE A 661 9.83 -15.36 15.24
C ILE A 661 11.24 -14.82 14.97
N LEU A 662 11.91 -14.28 16.00
CA LEU A 662 13.27 -13.75 15.90
C LEU A 662 14.26 -14.84 15.48
N MET A 663 14.19 -16.02 16.10
CA MET A 663 15.10 -17.13 15.77
C MET A 663 14.86 -17.70 14.36
N LEU A 664 13.62 -17.72 13.87
CA LEU A 664 13.34 -18.13 12.49
C LEU A 664 13.82 -17.07 11.47
N ASN A 665 13.66 -15.78 11.78
CA ASN A 665 14.22 -14.68 10.99
C ASN A 665 15.75 -14.77 10.89
N SER A 666 16.45 -15.29 11.90
CA SER A 666 17.90 -15.48 11.82
C SER A 666 18.35 -16.35 10.65
N ALA A 667 17.51 -17.29 10.19
CA ALA A 667 17.84 -18.13 9.05
C ALA A 667 17.87 -17.42 7.69
N LEU A 668 17.47 -16.14 7.65
CA LEU A 668 17.64 -15.32 6.46
C LEU A 668 19.07 -14.80 6.29
N PHE A 669 19.94 -14.92 7.31
CA PHE A 669 21.38 -14.59 7.22
C PHE A 669 22.29 -15.68 7.79
N ASP A 670 21.89 -16.33 8.89
CA ASP A 670 22.58 -17.46 9.53
C ASP A 670 21.58 -18.62 9.74
N PRO A 671 21.38 -19.46 8.72
CA PRO A 671 20.52 -20.64 8.79
C PRO A 671 20.85 -21.61 9.92
N GLN A 672 22.14 -21.71 10.27
CA GLN A 672 22.61 -22.64 11.29
C GLN A 672 22.16 -22.22 12.69
N LEU A 673 22.21 -20.93 12.99
CA LEU A 673 21.71 -20.38 14.25
C LEU A 673 20.23 -20.72 14.48
N GLY A 674 19.38 -20.49 13.46
CA GLY A 674 17.97 -20.84 13.52
C GLY A 674 17.75 -22.34 13.69
N PHE A 675 18.41 -23.16 12.89
CA PHE A 675 18.26 -24.63 12.95
C PHE A 675 18.69 -25.19 14.30
N GLN A 676 19.83 -24.75 14.85
CA GLN A 676 20.30 -25.19 16.16
C GLN A 676 19.35 -24.81 17.30
N PHE A 677 18.65 -23.67 17.18
CA PHE A 677 17.65 -23.27 18.16
C PHE A 677 16.43 -24.18 18.15
N PHE A 678 15.82 -24.43 16.98
CA PHE A 678 14.61 -25.25 16.88
C PHE A 678 14.88 -26.75 17.08
N ASN A 679 16.08 -27.22 16.72
CA ASN A 679 16.49 -28.62 16.92
C ASN A 679 17.25 -28.85 18.24
N GLY A 680 17.44 -27.79 19.05
CA GLY A 680 18.24 -27.83 20.27
C GLY A 680 17.45 -28.33 21.48
N SER A 681 18.16 -28.88 22.48
CA SER A 681 17.55 -29.38 23.71
C SER A 681 16.93 -28.28 24.60
N SER A 682 17.23 -27.02 24.32
CA SER A 682 16.66 -25.85 25.03
C SER A 682 15.38 -25.32 24.38
N TYR A 683 14.93 -25.91 23.26
CA TYR A 683 13.67 -25.54 22.63
C TYR A 683 12.47 -25.79 23.56
N ASN A 684 11.49 -24.89 23.52
CA ASN A 684 10.20 -25.00 24.19
C ASN A 684 9.10 -24.53 23.23
N SER A 685 7.97 -25.25 23.19
CA SER A 685 6.80 -24.91 22.36
C SER A 685 6.19 -23.56 22.68
N GLU A 686 6.39 -23.02 23.89
CA GLU A 686 5.96 -21.65 24.27
C GLU A 686 6.67 -20.56 23.45
N TYR A 687 7.77 -20.88 22.77
CA TYR A 687 8.48 -19.97 21.89
C TYR A 687 7.87 -19.87 20.50
N LEU A 688 6.86 -20.68 20.16
CA LEU A 688 6.16 -20.58 18.89
C LEU A 688 5.01 -19.57 18.99
N ASP A 689 4.99 -18.61 18.07
CA ASP A 689 3.79 -17.82 17.81
C ASP A 689 2.62 -18.72 17.36
N ASN A 690 1.38 -18.27 17.53
CA ASN A 690 0.19 -19.04 17.18
C ASN A 690 0.10 -19.38 15.67
N GLY A 691 0.76 -18.60 14.80
CA GLY A 691 0.91 -18.88 13.38
C GLY A 691 2.15 -19.70 13.01
N MET A 692 2.94 -20.17 13.99
CA MET A 692 4.18 -20.92 13.74
C MET A 692 4.05 -22.40 14.12
N SER A 693 4.68 -23.26 13.31
CA SER A 693 4.88 -24.68 13.60
C SER A 693 6.36 -24.99 13.80
N LEU A 694 6.66 -25.99 14.65
CA LEU A 694 8.01 -26.50 14.76
C LEU A 694 8.43 -27.17 13.44
N THR A 695 7.50 -27.88 12.80
CA THR A 695 7.73 -28.53 11.50
C THR A 695 8.23 -27.54 10.46
N TRP A 696 7.52 -26.43 10.25
CA TRP A 696 7.95 -25.43 9.26
C TRP A 696 9.24 -24.73 9.67
N SER A 697 9.42 -24.44 10.97
CA SER A 697 10.64 -23.80 11.46
C SER A 697 11.88 -24.66 11.19
N LEU A 698 11.80 -25.97 11.44
CA LEU A 698 12.88 -26.92 11.11
C LEU A 698 13.08 -27.06 9.60
N VAL A 699 11.99 -27.16 8.83
CA VAL A 699 12.05 -27.29 7.36
C VAL A 699 12.67 -26.06 6.71
N TYR A 700 12.24 -24.87 7.09
CA TYR A 700 12.75 -23.64 6.52
C TYR A 700 14.23 -23.47 6.84
N THR A 701 14.60 -23.54 8.14
CA THR A 701 16.00 -23.36 8.58
C THR A 701 16.93 -24.41 8.00
N ALA A 702 16.54 -25.70 7.95
CA ALA A 702 17.34 -26.75 7.34
C ALA A 702 17.39 -26.62 5.81
N GLY A 703 16.26 -26.34 5.16
CA GLY A 703 16.12 -26.26 3.70
C GLY A 703 16.88 -25.10 3.08
N VAL A 704 17.06 -24.01 3.83
CA VAL A 704 17.95 -22.90 3.44
C VAL A 704 19.40 -23.11 3.91
N GLY A 705 19.73 -24.33 4.35
CA GLY A 705 21.07 -24.87 4.58
C GLY A 705 21.61 -24.75 6.02
N GLY A 706 20.74 -24.70 7.02
CA GLY A 706 21.14 -24.68 8.44
C GLY A 706 21.56 -26.04 9.01
N SER A 707 21.32 -27.13 8.26
CA SER A 707 21.52 -28.50 8.75
C SER A 707 22.80 -29.19 8.28
N THR A 708 23.60 -28.50 7.47
CA THR A 708 24.77 -29.05 6.75
C THR A 708 26.05 -28.30 7.04
#